data_AF-A0A7N6AM78-F1
#
_entry.id   AF-A0A7N6AM78-F1
#
_cell.length_a   1.000
_cell.length_b   1.000
_cell.length_c   1.000
_cell.angle_alpha   90.00
_cell.angle_beta   90.00
_cell.angle_gamma   90.00
#
_symmetry.space_group_name_H-M   'P 1'
#
loop_
_entity.id
_entity.type
_entity.pdbx_description
1 polymer ?
#
loop_
_entity_poly.entity_id
_entity_poly.type
_entity_poly.pdbx_seq_one_letter_code
_entity_poly.pdbx_strand_id
1 'polypeptide(L)'
;MLTKEDFTNFPIKMWQKVLSKVKKAVVFMDDRCAESLHWSGGAASLLEAGARNVKQFSSFESGSVNEPKAVFVVSTLLKGTTVDILKDIISLSHFQYCVVFTTVAHSIHLYANNVTTEMEGNPVFEQFEEKLCEWMGNMNYTAEVIHAPVVFAPVSQQLLLTPPFAHLFPLLSPDLETVNAKRPEKKKFGSLIDLDFHSLSVELQIQIKSLASALNAMFEATSTKEESFAVGPMSRIIAGELTNHPQAKNRRKTAPNKASIIFVDRTMDLTGAVGHHGDNLVEKILTVLKPLPGHITDVQVDMLELTSLQRTPNSETTLAPGCLAQTQSPPARSLWETMLTSKHKEGVLEVRRQLVEAASKEKLPIKMSMGRVTPEQLCSYIQLFRSSWGALESHCGVIQLGLATAQTLGHPSLPRWDSCLAFERLLLQALGDSSFPAVLRHLLPLMNAREGEDSSGSRKREDECGPDELILLLIYLYSLADEAQPADQDTEEKELKKLERELIGALTLVITREKELSPLLQKLTGCTYPKELTTERAHSAVEDMFKTLRGLSHTRDHLKQLHSVYTASDGVHQATYCPFLRQIIEEAFHPDRRECPDIEYMSGGLTDLLKTGFSMFMKVNRPHPSDNTLLFLFLVGGVTPSELRLIKETVATHKPGTQVLVLSTRLLRPTDIPELLFATQRLSPDIGV
;
A
#
# COMPACT_ATOMS: atom_id res chain seq x y z
N MET A 1 12.86 -16.58 -22.68
CA MET A 1 13.44 -15.97 -21.46
C MET A 1 12.29 -15.30 -20.74
N LEU A 2 12.07 -15.61 -19.46
CA LEU A 2 10.95 -15.03 -18.70
C LEU A 2 11.19 -13.53 -18.50
N THR A 3 10.14 -12.72 -18.66
CA THR A 3 10.19 -11.27 -18.50
C THR A 3 9.29 -10.81 -17.37
N LYS A 4 9.56 -9.62 -16.83
CA LYS A 4 8.66 -8.96 -15.87
C LYS A 4 7.24 -8.77 -16.43
N GLU A 5 7.10 -8.63 -17.75
CA GLU A 5 5.80 -8.49 -18.44
C GLU A 5 4.92 -9.74 -18.26
N ASP A 6 5.52 -10.92 -18.16
CA ASP A 6 4.77 -12.17 -17.92
C ASP A 6 4.04 -12.13 -16.56
N PHE A 7 4.64 -11.46 -15.57
CA PHE A 7 4.07 -11.27 -14.23
C PHE A 7 3.08 -10.12 -14.19
N THR A 8 3.36 -8.99 -14.84
CA THR A 8 2.41 -7.88 -14.91
C THR A 8 1.16 -8.21 -15.73
N ASN A 9 1.23 -9.24 -16.59
CA ASN A 9 0.08 -9.79 -17.30
C ASN A 9 -0.71 -10.84 -16.51
N PHE A 10 -0.17 -11.37 -15.40
CA PHE A 10 -0.87 -12.36 -14.57
C PHE A 10 -2.24 -11.84 -14.05
N PRO A 11 -2.36 -10.61 -13.51
CA PRO A 11 -3.65 -10.04 -13.10
C PRO A 11 -4.70 -10.08 -14.20
N ILE A 12 -4.33 -9.66 -15.41
CA ILE A 12 -5.21 -9.63 -16.58
C ILE A 12 -5.67 -11.05 -16.91
N LYS A 13 -4.77 -12.04 -16.90
CA LYS A 13 -5.12 -13.46 -17.13
C LYS A 13 -6.09 -14.00 -16.08
N MET A 14 -5.98 -13.58 -14.82
CA MET A 14 -6.91 -14.00 -13.77
C MET A 14 -8.29 -13.37 -13.98
N TRP A 15 -8.34 -12.09 -14.33
CA TRP A 15 -9.59 -11.41 -14.69
C TRP A 15 -10.28 -12.03 -15.91
N GLN A 16 -9.54 -12.56 -16.89
CA GLN A 16 -10.15 -13.27 -18.03
C GLN A 16 -10.99 -14.49 -17.60
N LYS A 17 -10.65 -15.15 -16.49
CA LYS A 17 -11.49 -16.24 -15.93
C LYS A 17 -12.86 -15.70 -15.49
N VAL A 18 -12.87 -14.56 -14.80
CA VAL A 18 -14.11 -13.88 -14.38
C VAL A 18 -14.90 -13.42 -15.59
N LEU A 19 -14.26 -12.70 -16.52
CA LEU A 19 -14.87 -12.16 -17.74
C LEU A 19 -15.54 -13.26 -18.59
N SER A 20 -15.00 -14.47 -18.61
CA SER A 20 -15.62 -15.60 -19.32
C SER A 20 -17.02 -15.99 -18.80
N LYS A 21 -17.36 -15.62 -17.57
CA LYS A 21 -18.62 -15.95 -16.91
C LYS A 21 -19.60 -14.79 -16.81
N VAL A 22 -19.23 -13.53 -17.12
CA VAL A 22 -20.12 -12.36 -16.87
C VAL A 22 -21.20 -12.12 -17.93
N LYS A 23 -21.16 -12.81 -19.07
CA LYS A 23 -22.15 -12.63 -20.15
C LYS A 23 -23.59 -12.78 -19.62
N LYS A 24 -24.39 -11.72 -19.83
CA LYS A 24 -25.78 -11.52 -19.39
C LYS A 24 -25.99 -11.50 -17.86
N ALA A 25 -24.92 -11.36 -17.07
CA ALA A 25 -25.01 -11.35 -15.61
C ALA A 25 -25.05 -9.93 -15.03
N VAL A 26 -25.61 -9.80 -13.84
CA VAL A 26 -25.30 -8.68 -12.94
C VAL A 26 -24.08 -9.07 -12.13
N VAL A 27 -23.08 -8.20 -12.08
CA VAL A 27 -21.83 -8.44 -11.35
C VAL A 27 -21.88 -7.70 -10.02
N PHE A 28 -21.70 -8.41 -8.91
CA PHE A 28 -21.56 -7.84 -7.57
C PHE A 28 -20.11 -8.02 -7.10
N MET A 29 -19.50 -6.97 -6.59
CA MET A 29 -18.08 -6.99 -6.24
C MET A 29 -17.77 -6.14 -5.02
N ASP A 30 -16.86 -6.63 -4.17
CA ASP A 30 -16.34 -5.85 -3.05
C ASP A 30 -15.29 -4.82 -3.50
N ASP A 31 -15.04 -3.83 -2.64
CA ASP A 31 -14.16 -2.70 -2.95
C ASP A 31 -12.73 -3.15 -3.29
N ARG A 32 -12.21 -4.18 -2.62
CA ARG A 32 -10.84 -4.70 -2.82
C ARG A 32 -10.68 -5.34 -4.20
N CYS A 33 -11.67 -6.10 -4.66
CA CYS A 33 -11.71 -6.65 -6.01
C CYS A 33 -11.99 -5.56 -7.05
N ALA A 34 -12.82 -4.57 -6.73
CA ALA A 34 -13.10 -3.44 -7.61
C ALA A 34 -11.83 -2.63 -7.90
N GLU A 35 -11.02 -2.37 -6.89
CA GLU A 35 -9.72 -1.70 -7.05
C GLU A 35 -8.74 -2.54 -7.89
N SER A 36 -8.70 -3.87 -7.70
CA SER A 36 -7.90 -4.76 -8.55
C SER A 36 -8.34 -4.73 -10.02
N LEU A 37 -9.66 -4.70 -10.27
CA LEU A 37 -10.22 -4.58 -11.61
C LEU A 37 -9.91 -3.21 -12.23
N HIS A 38 -10.02 -2.13 -11.45
CA HIS A 38 -9.75 -0.75 -11.87
C HIS A 38 -8.40 -0.62 -12.57
N TRP A 39 -7.36 -1.21 -11.98
CA TRP A 39 -6.01 -1.27 -12.55
C TRP A 39 -5.80 -2.37 -13.60
N SER A 40 -6.79 -3.24 -13.84
CA SER A 40 -6.73 -4.37 -14.78
C SER A 40 -7.67 -4.24 -16.00
N GLY A 41 -8.25 -3.07 -16.23
CA GLY A 41 -9.15 -2.79 -17.37
C GLY A 41 -10.46 -2.08 -16.99
N GLY A 42 -10.76 -2.01 -15.70
CA GLY A 42 -11.91 -1.31 -15.13
C GLY A 42 -13.26 -1.95 -15.49
N ALA A 43 -14.34 -1.28 -15.05
CA ALA A 43 -15.71 -1.74 -15.27
C ALA A 43 -16.08 -1.90 -16.76
N ALA A 44 -15.45 -1.12 -17.65
CA ALA A 44 -15.63 -1.25 -19.09
C ALA A 44 -15.37 -2.68 -19.58
N SER A 45 -14.34 -3.35 -19.06
CA SER A 45 -14.02 -4.73 -19.43
C SER A 45 -15.16 -5.74 -19.10
N LEU A 46 -15.86 -5.55 -17.98
CA LEU A 46 -17.02 -6.38 -17.62
C LEU A 46 -18.18 -6.14 -18.59
N LEU A 47 -18.47 -4.88 -18.91
CA LEU A 47 -19.56 -4.49 -19.82
C LEU A 47 -19.30 -4.99 -21.24
N GLU A 48 -18.07 -4.86 -21.74
CA GLU A 48 -17.63 -5.38 -23.04
C GLU A 48 -17.71 -6.91 -23.10
N ALA A 49 -17.41 -7.61 -22.00
CA ALA A 49 -17.61 -9.05 -21.87
C ALA A 49 -19.10 -9.47 -21.76
N GLY A 50 -20.01 -8.50 -21.74
CA GLY A 50 -21.45 -8.69 -21.79
C GLY A 50 -22.14 -8.72 -20.43
N ALA A 51 -21.52 -8.21 -19.36
CA ALA A 51 -22.22 -7.92 -18.12
C ALA A 51 -23.36 -6.92 -18.38
N ARG A 52 -24.50 -7.11 -17.72
CA ARG A 52 -25.65 -6.21 -17.83
C ARG A 52 -25.55 -5.02 -16.89
N ASN A 53 -24.97 -5.25 -15.73
CA ASN A 53 -24.84 -4.25 -14.68
C ASN A 53 -23.69 -4.64 -13.75
N VAL A 54 -23.14 -3.64 -13.06
CA VAL A 54 -22.10 -3.81 -12.04
C VAL A 54 -22.57 -3.08 -10.79
N LYS A 55 -22.61 -3.78 -9.65
CA LYS A 55 -23.16 -3.31 -8.40
C LYS A 55 -22.18 -3.55 -7.26
N GLN A 56 -22.30 -2.73 -6.21
CA GLN A 56 -21.56 -2.95 -4.98
C GLN A 56 -22.02 -4.27 -4.34
N PHE A 57 -21.07 -5.00 -3.74
CA PHE A 57 -21.38 -6.14 -2.89
C PHE A 57 -21.92 -5.65 -1.53
N SER A 58 -23.26 -5.63 -1.39
CA SER A 58 -23.96 -5.06 -0.23
C SER A 58 -25.33 -5.72 -0.03
N SER A 59 -25.75 -5.96 1.21
CA SER A 59 -27.09 -6.50 1.54
C SER A 59 -28.24 -5.60 1.08
N PHE A 60 -27.96 -4.35 0.72
CA PHE A 60 -28.97 -3.40 0.21
C PHE A 60 -29.14 -3.45 -1.31
N GLU A 61 -28.37 -4.30 -2.00
CA GLU A 61 -28.45 -4.48 -3.45
C GLU A 61 -29.18 -5.78 -3.82
N SER A 62 -29.77 -5.80 -5.02
CA SER A 62 -30.43 -6.99 -5.58
C SER A 62 -30.42 -6.96 -7.11
N GLY A 63 -30.65 -8.12 -7.73
CA GLY A 63 -30.91 -8.25 -9.16
C GLY A 63 -32.39 -8.01 -9.48
N SER A 64 -32.66 -7.44 -10.64
CA SER A 64 -34.03 -7.27 -11.13
C SER A 64 -34.62 -8.58 -11.67
N VAL A 65 -35.95 -8.63 -11.81
CA VAL A 65 -36.69 -9.80 -12.33
C VAL A 65 -36.17 -10.28 -13.70
N ASN A 66 -35.68 -9.36 -14.53
CA ASN A 66 -35.20 -9.68 -15.88
C ASN A 66 -33.74 -10.14 -15.91
N GLU A 67 -33.05 -10.22 -14.77
CA GLU A 67 -31.64 -10.55 -14.64
C GLU A 67 -31.45 -11.90 -13.94
N PRO A 68 -31.66 -13.04 -14.63
CA PRO A 68 -31.65 -14.36 -14.01
C PRO A 68 -30.25 -14.89 -13.67
N LYS A 69 -29.19 -14.12 -13.92
CA LYS A 69 -27.80 -14.54 -13.71
C LYS A 69 -27.02 -13.52 -12.90
N ALA A 70 -26.31 -13.98 -11.88
CA ALA A 70 -25.41 -13.18 -11.06
C ALA A 70 -23.99 -13.73 -11.09
N VAL A 71 -23.00 -12.83 -11.06
CA VAL A 71 -21.60 -13.15 -10.79
C VAL A 71 -21.17 -12.34 -9.58
N PHE A 72 -20.68 -13.02 -8.55
CA PHE A 72 -20.11 -12.40 -7.36
C PHE A 72 -18.58 -12.50 -7.43
N VAL A 73 -17.86 -11.44 -7.10
CA VAL A 73 -16.40 -11.45 -7.00
C VAL A 73 -16.01 -10.90 -5.64
N VAL A 74 -15.52 -11.78 -4.76
CA VAL A 74 -15.26 -11.47 -3.34
C VAL A 74 -13.83 -11.83 -2.93
N SER A 75 -13.27 -11.01 -2.06
CA SER A 75 -11.87 -11.08 -1.60
C SER A 75 -11.69 -11.72 -0.22
N THR A 76 -12.79 -11.96 0.49
CA THR A 76 -12.84 -12.50 1.86
C THR A 76 -13.25 -13.97 1.88
N LEU A 77 -13.21 -14.59 3.06
CA LEU A 77 -13.70 -15.96 3.22
C LEU A 77 -15.20 -16.04 2.89
N LEU A 78 -15.63 -17.16 2.31
CA LEU A 78 -17.05 -17.53 2.17
C LEU A 78 -17.59 -18.00 3.53
N LYS A 79 -17.51 -17.12 4.52
CA LYS A 79 -17.94 -17.30 5.91
C LYS A 79 -18.39 -15.94 6.47
N GLY A 80 -19.14 -15.96 7.58
CA GLY A 80 -19.57 -14.77 8.32
C GLY A 80 -20.28 -13.74 7.44
N THR A 81 -19.92 -12.46 7.60
CA THR A 81 -20.53 -11.31 6.90
C THR A 81 -20.61 -11.50 5.38
N THR A 82 -19.59 -12.10 4.76
CA THR A 82 -19.58 -12.34 3.31
C THR A 82 -20.74 -13.26 2.88
N VAL A 83 -21.04 -14.28 3.68
CA VAL A 83 -22.13 -15.22 3.42
C VAL A 83 -23.49 -14.57 3.65
N ASP A 84 -23.60 -13.73 4.67
CA ASP A 84 -24.83 -13.01 4.98
C ASP A 84 -25.20 -12.06 3.82
N ILE A 85 -24.23 -11.29 3.31
CA ILE A 85 -24.45 -10.41 2.14
C ILE A 85 -24.84 -11.22 0.89
N LEU A 86 -24.14 -12.33 0.60
CA LEU A 86 -24.49 -13.20 -0.53
C LEU A 86 -25.93 -13.71 -0.42
N LYS A 87 -26.32 -14.18 0.76
CA LYS A 87 -27.66 -14.70 1.03
C LYS A 87 -28.72 -13.62 0.85
N ASP A 88 -28.49 -12.42 1.39
CA ASP A 88 -29.41 -11.29 1.28
C ASP A 88 -29.64 -10.91 -0.18
N ILE A 89 -28.57 -10.69 -0.94
CA ILE A 89 -28.65 -10.33 -2.37
C ILE A 89 -29.40 -11.42 -3.14
N ILE A 90 -29.05 -12.70 -2.95
CA ILE A 90 -29.64 -13.81 -3.71
C ILE A 90 -31.12 -13.99 -3.36
N SER A 91 -31.47 -13.95 -2.07
CA SER A 91 -32.84 -14.15 -1.58
C SER A 91 -33.78 -13.01 -1.96
N LEU A 92 -33.25 -11.80 -2.18
CA LEU A 92 -34.00 -10.64 -2.65
C LEU A 92 -34.08 -10.55 -4.19
N SER A 93 -33.47 -11.50 -4.91
CA SER A 93 -33.36 -11.51 -6.37
C SER A 93 -34.12 -12.67 -7.01
N HIS A 94 -34.13 -12.69 -8.35
CA HIS A 94 -34.74 -13.76 -9.15
C HIS A 94 -33.69 -14.54 -9.96
N PHE A 95 -32.55 -14.83 -9.34
CA PHE A 95 -31.48 -15.56 -10.00
C PHE A 95 -31.82 -17.04 -10.19
N GLN A 96 -31.39 -17.58 -11.32
CA GLN A 96 -31.44 -18.99 -11.71
C GLN A 96 -30.05 -19.55 -11.96
N TYR A 97 -29.04 -18.66 -12.00
CA TYR A 97 -27.64 -19.01 -12.19
C TYR A 97 -26.75 -18.05 -11.41
N CYS A 98 -26.11 -18.54 -10.35
CA CYS A 98 -25.13 -17.79 -9.57
C CYS A 98 -23.72 -18.35 -9.77
N VAL A 99 -22.75 -17.48 -10.01
CA VAL A 99 -21.33 -17.84 -10.00
C VAL A 99 -20.64 -17.00 -8.94
N VAL A 100 -19.92 -17.63 -8.01
CA VAL A 100 -19.12 -16.94 -6.99
C VAL A 100 -17.65 -17.16 -7.29
N PHE A 101 -16.95 -16.08 -7.63
CA PHE A 101 -15.49 -16.04 -7.64
C PHE A 101 -14.98 -15.59 -6.28
N THR A 102 -14.16 -16.43 -5.65
CA THR A 102 -13.42 -16.09 -4.43
C THR A 102 -11.95 -15.92 -4.75
N THR A 103 -11.31 -14.89 -4.18
CA THR A 103 -9.85 -14.76 -4.25
C THR A 103 -9.12 -15.65 -3.24
N VAL A 104 -9.84 -16.25 -2.30
CA VAL A 104 -9.28 -17.10 -1.25
C VAL A 104 -9.25 -18.55 -1.74
N ALA A 105 -8.09 -19.20 -1.63
CA ALA A 105 -7.91 -20.58 -2.05
C ALA A 105 -8.70 -21.56 -1.18
N HIS A 106 -9.18 -22.66 -1.78
CA HIS A 106 -9.94 -23.70 -1.09
C HIS A 106 -9.24 -24.24 0.17
N SER A 107 -7.92 -24.48 0.10
CA SER A 107 -7.12 -24.94 1.24
C SER A 107 -7.16 -23.98 2.44
N ILE A 108 -7.37 -22.69 2.20
CA ILE A 108 -7.47 -21.68 3.25
C ILE A 108 -8.88 -21.67 3.84
N HIS A 109 -9.92 -21.92 3.03
CA HIS A 109 -11.26 -22.16 3.56
C HIS A 109 -11.32 -23.41 4.44
N LEU A 110 -10.59 -24.48 4.09
CA LEU A 110 -10.43 -25.66 4.96
C LEU A 110 -9.77 -25.27 6.28
N TYR A 111 -8.66 -24.53 6.20
CA TYR A 111 -7.94 -24.03 7.38
C TYR A 111 -8.83 -23.21 8.32
N ALA A 112 -9.59 -22.25 7.76
CA ALA A 112 -10.53 -21.40 8.51
C ALA A 112 -11.72 -22.16 9.13
N ASN A 113 -11.93 -23.41 8.73
CA ASN A 113 -12.92 -24.32 9.30
C ASN A 113 -12.28 -25.43 10.15
N ASN A 114 -11.02 -25.26 10.56
CA ASN A 114 -10.25 -26.20 11.38
C ASN A 114 -10.10 -27.59 10.75
N VAL A 115 -10.13 -27.67 9.41
CA VAL A 115 -9.88 -28.91 8.67
C VAL A 115 -8.40 -28.93 8.27
N THR A 116 -7.66 -29.87 8.85
CA THR A 116 -6.20 -29.96 8.70
C THR A 116 -5.74 -30.97 7.64
N THR A 117 -6.66 -31.80 7.14
CA THR A 117 -6.40 -32.80 6.09
C THR A 117 -6.64 -32.21 4.71
N GLU A 118 -5.69 -32.38 3.79
CA GLU A 118 -5.95 -32.14 2.36
C GLU A 118 -7.05 -33.11 1.91
N MET A 119 -8.16 -32.56 1.42
CA MET A 119 -9.27 -33.33 0.86
C MET A 119 -9.14 -33.34 -0.66
N GLU A 120 -9.44 -34.47 -1.29
CA GLU A 120 -9.61 -34.50 -2.75
C GLU A 120 -10.88 -33.73 -3.14
N GLY A 121 -10.84 -33.04 -4.29
CA GLY A 121 -11.94 -32.19 -4.75
C GLY A 121 -12.01 -30.83 -4.05
N ASN A 122 -13.13 -30.13 -4.19
CA ASN A 122 -13.35 -28.83 -3.55
C ASN A 122 -14.61 -28.87 -2.65
N PRO A 123 -14.66 -29.71 -1.60
CA PRO A 123 -15.87 -29.96 -0.82
C PRO A 123 -16.51 -28.71 -0.22
N VAL A 124 -15.71 -27.75 0.27
CA VAL A 124 -16.23 -26.46 0.76
C VAL A 124 -16.94 -25.67 -0.34
N PHE A 125 -16.43 -25.70 -1.58
CA PHE A 125 -17.04 -25.01 -2.71
C PHE A 125 -18.31 -25.73 -3.15
N GLU A 126 -18.27 -27.07 -3.27
CA GLU A 126 -19.44 -27.91 -3.61
C GLU A 126 -20.58 -27.71 -2.59
N GLN A 127 -20.29 -27.74 -1.29
CA GLN A 127 -21.29 -27.45 -0.24
C GLN A 127 -21.84 -26.02 -0.32
N PHE A 128 -21.03 -25.07 -0.79
CA PHE A 128 -21.47 -23.69 -0.94
C PHE A 128 -22.34 -23.52 -2.19
N GLU A 129 -22.06 -24.26 -3.27
CA GLU A 129 -22.92 -24.35 -4.46
C GLU A 129 -24.32 -24.85 -4.10
N GLU A 130 -24.42 -25.87 -3.25
CA GLU A 130 -25.71 -26.35 -2.73
C GLU A 130 -26.49 -25.25 -1.99
N LYS A 131 -25.82 -24.50 -1.10
CA LYS A 131 -26.43 -23.37 -0.38
C LYS A 131 -26.89 -22.26 -1.32
N LEU A 132 -26.13 -21.96 -2.37
CA LEU A 132 -26.54 -20.97 -3.38
C LEU A 132 -27.83 -21.41 -4.07
N CYS A 133 -27.97 -22.70 -4.42
CA CYS A 133 -29.20 -23.24 -4.99
C CYS A 133 -30.38 -23.20 -4.01
N GLU A 134 -30.14 -23.47 -2.72
CA GLU A 134 -31.15 -23.31 -1.66
C GLU A 134 -31.63 -21.86 -1.56
N TRP A 135 -30.72 -20.88 -1.57
CA TRP A 135 -31.08 -19.45 -1.47
C TRP A 135 -31.81 -18.94 -2.72
N MET A 136 -31.50 -19.47 -3.90
CA MET A 136 -32.28 -19.19 -5.11
C MET A 136 -33.67 -19.88 -5.10
N GLY A 137 -33.92 -20.77 -4.13
CA GLY A 137 -35.22 -21.44 -3.93
C GLY A 137 -35.47 -22.64 -4.84
N ASN A 138 -34.49 -23.13 -5.59
CA ASN A 138 -34.65 -24.29 -6.47
C ASN A 138 -33.33 -25.03 -6.69
N MET A 139 -33.28 -26.29 -6.27
CA MET A 139 -32.09 -27.16 -6.41
C MET A 139 -31.75 -27.53 -7.87
N ASN A 140 -32.65 -27.27 -8.82
CA ASN A 140 -32.38 -27.47 -10.25
C ASN A 140 -31.70 -26.26 -10.92
N TYR A 141 -31.52 -25.16 -10.20
CA TYR A 141 -30.75 -24.01 -10.68
C TYR A 141 -29.25 -24.30 -10.67
N THR A 142 -28.49 -23.41 -11.30
CA THR A 142 -27.05 -23.59 -11.46
C THR A 142 -26.28 -22.71 -10.47
N ALA A 143 -25.38 -23.32 -9.72
CA ALA A 143 -24.43 -22.61 -8.88
C ALA A 143 -23.01 -23.07 -9.19
N GLU A 144 -22.04 -22.15 -9.19
CA GLU A 144 -20.63 -22.46 -9.33
C GLU A 144 -19.82 -21.61 -8.34
N VAL A 145 -18.83 -22.22 -7.68
CA VAL A 145 -17.88 -21.52 -6.82
C VAL A 145 -16.46 -21.78 -7.32
N ILE A 146 -15.78 -20.71 -7.71
CA ILE A 146 -14.52 -20.78 -8.45
C ILE A 146 -13.45 -19.95 -7.73
N HIS A 147 -12.30 -20.54 -7.47
CA HIS A 147 -11.14 -19.79 -7.01
C HIS A 147 -10.45 -19.06 -8.18
N ALA A 148 -10.37 -17.74 -8.10
CA ALA A 148 -9.60 -16.90 -9.01
C ALA A 148 -8.83 -15.82 -8.22
N PRO A 149 -7.49 -15.88 -8.16
CA PRO A 149 -6.69 -14.94 -7.36
C PRO A 149 -6.56 -13.57 -8.06
N VAL A 150 -7.68 -12.85 -8.21
CA VAL A 150 -7.74 -11.47 -8.72
C VAL A 150 -7.29 -10.44 -7.68
N VAL A 151 -6.21 -10.75 -6.96
CA VAL A 151 -5.71 -9.94 -5.82
C VAL A 151 -4.64 -8.92 -6.22
N PHE A 152 -4.10 -9.00 -7.43
CA PHE A 152 -3.00 -8.17 -7.89
C PHE A 152 -3.50 -7.04 -8.79
N ALA A 153 -3.02 -5.82 -8.56
CA ALA A 153 -3.30 -4.64 -9.37
C ALA A 153 -2.01 -4.18 -10.10
N PRO A 154 -1.95 -4.25 -11.45
CA PRO A 154 -0.76 -3.85 -12.21
C PRO A 154 -0.71 -2.33 -12.41
N VAL A 155 -0.23 -1.62 -11.39
CA VAL A 155 -0.15 -0.15 -11.39
C VAL A 155 0.89 0.38 -12.38
N SER A 156 1.96 -0.36 -12.63
CA SER A 156 2.96 -0.02 -13.67
C SER A 156 3.70 -1.26 -14.17
N GLN A 157 4.56 -1.09 -15.18
CA GLN A 157 5.47 -2.13 -15.65
C GLN A 157 6.54 -2.56 -14.64
N GLN A 158 6.66 -1.85 -13.50
CA GLN A 158 7.59 -2.18 -12.42
C GLN A 158 6.86 -2.49 -11.09
N LEU A 159 5.56 -2.22 -10.99
CA LEU A 159 4.81 -2.34 -9.73
C LEU A 159 3.53 -3.17 -9.89
N LEU A 160 3.43 -4.21 -9.06
CA LEU A 160 2.18 -4.88 -8.74
C LEU A 160 1.78 -4.56 -7.29
N LEU A 161 0.57 -4.09 -7.09
CA LEU A 161 0.01 -3.94 -5.75
C LEU A 161 -0.90 -5.11 -5.39
N THR A 162 -1.19 -5.25 -4.11
CA THR A 162 -2.14 -6.25 -3.62
C THR A 162 -3.25 -5.64 -2.75
N PRO A 163 -4.26 -4.97 -3.34
CA PRO A 163 -5.31 -4.25 -2.60
C PRO A 163 -5.99 -5.05 -1.47
N PRO A 164 -6.29 -6.36 -1.61
CA PRO A 164 -6.86 -7.14 -0.50
C PRO A 164 -5.98 -7.24 0.75
N PHE A 165 -4.67 -6.99 0.61
CA PHE A 165 -3.69 -7.01 1.69
C PHE A 165 -3.20 -5.60 2.05
N ALA A 166 -3.88 -4.54 1.64
CA ALA A 166 -3.43 -3.16 1.88
C ALA A 166 -3.24 -2.77 3.36
N HIS A 167 -3.91 -3.49 4.27
CA HIS A 167 -3.80 -3.31 5.73
C HIS A 167 -2.85 -4.32 6.40
N LEU A 168 -2.24 -5.24 5.63
CA LEU A 168 -1.20 -6.13 6.13
C LEU A 168 0.07 -5.29 6.39
N PHE A 169 0.34 -5.03 7.66
CA PHE A 169 1.44 -4.18 8.11
C PHE A 169 2.31 -4.95 9.13
N PRO A 170 3.64 -4.72 9.16
CA PRO A 170 4.52 -5.40 10.12
C PRO A 170 4.11 -5.12 11.58
N LEU A 171 4.29 -6.14 12.43
CA LEU A 171 3.98 -6.05 13.85
C LEU A 171 4.97 -5.13 14.58
N LEU A 172 4.52 -4.59 15.71
CA LEU A 172 5.23 -3.67 16.58
C LEU A 172 5.25 -4.18 18.03
N SER A 173 6.04 -3.54 18.89
CA SER A 173 6.16 -3.92 20.30
C SER A 173 4.82 -4.05 21.06
N PRO A 174 3.82 -3.14 20.87
CA PRO A 174 2.50 -3.31 21.49
C PRO A 174 1.75 -4.58 21.06
N ASP A 175 1.99 -5.05 19.83
CA ASP A 175 1.40 -6.30 19.34
C ASP A 175 2.06 -7.51 20.03
N LEU A 176 3.38 -7.46 20.24
CA LEU A 176 4.12 -8.48 21.00
C LEU A 176 3.60 -8.60 22.44
N GLU A 177 3.35 -7.47 23.09
CA GLU A 177 2.73 -7.43 24.43
C GLU A 177 1.38 -8.13 24.44
N THR A 178 0.55 -7.86 23.42
CA THR A 178 -0.77 -8.50 23.26
C THR A 178 -0.67 -10.01 23.05
N VAL A 179 0.28 -10.47 22.23
CA VAL A 179 0.57 -11.90 22.02
C VAL A 179 1.06 -12.56 23.31
N ASN A 180 1.94 -11.88 24.05
CA ASN A 180 2.51 -12.36 25.30
C ASN A 180 1.53 -12.33 26.48
N ALA A 181 0.50 -11.48 26.46
CA ALA A 181 -0.49 -11.37 27.53
C ALA A 181 -1.23 -12.70 27.79
N LYS A 182 -1.39 -13.54 26.77
CA LYS A 182 -2.04 -14.85 26.87
C LYS A 182 -1.07 -15.99 27.21
N ARG A 183 0.24 -15.70 27.39
CA ARG A 183 1.30 -16.71 27.54
C ARG A 183 1.83 -16.77 28.99
N PRO A 184 2.17 -17.96 29.50
CA PRO A 184 2.91 -18.09 30.76
C PRO A 184 4.27 -17.38 30.68
N GLU A 185 4.74 -16.77 31.77
CA GLU A 185 6.00 -15.99 31.82
C GLU A 185 7.19 -16.68 31.14
N LYS A 186 7.41 -17.97 31.41
CA LYS A 186 8.53 -18.75 30.84
C LYS A 186 8.44 -19.00 29.32
N LYS A 187 7.29 -18.71 28.70
CA LYS A 187 7.01 -18.92 27.27
C LYS A 187 6.73 -17.61 26.52
N LYS A 188 6.94 -16.46 27.18
CA LYS A 188 6.86 -15.16 26.52
C LYS A 188 8.03 -15.00 25.57
N PHE A 189 7.75 -14.39 24.43
CA PHE A 189 8.78 -14.01 23.47
C PHE A 189 9.51 -12.77 23.95
N GLY A 190 10.83 -12.74 23.76
CA GLY A 190 11.66 -11.60 24.12
C GLY A 190 11.59 -10.47 23.09
N SER A 191 11.39 -10.82 21.82
CA SER A 191 11.32 -9.87 20.72
C SER A 191 10.38 -10.34 19.60
N LEU A 192 10.08 -9.45 18.66
CA LEU A 192 9.30 -9.79 17.46
C LEU A 192 10.00 -10.84 16.59
N ILE A 193 11.34 -10.92 16.65
CA ILE A 193 12.15 -11.87 15.88
C ILE A 193 11.84 -13.32 16.26
N ASP A 194 11.41 -13.53 17.50
CA ASP A 194 11.16 -14.86 18.09
C ASP A 194 9.75 -15.37 17.76
N LEU A 195 8.89 -14.54 17.15
CA LEU A 195 7.55 -14.92 16.76
C LEU A 195 7.58 -15.97 15.65
N ASP A 196 6.79 -17.02 15.84
CA ASP A 196 6.53 -18.03 14.83
C ASP A 196 5.11 -17.85 14.23
N PHE A 197 4.87 -18.46 13.08
CA PHE A 197 3.57 -18.38 12.40
C PHE A 197 2.39 -18.82 13.29
N HIS A 198 2.57 -19.87 14.10
CA HIS A 198 1.51 -20.43 14.95
C HIS A 198 1.21 -19.59 16.19
N SER A 199 2.11 -18.67 16.53
CA SER A 199 1.94 -17.73 17.63
C SER A 199 0.99 -16.57 17.33
N LEU A 200 0.72 -16.34 16.05
CA LEU A 200 -0.15 -15.27 15.57
C LEU A 200 -1.63 -15.61 15.77
N SER A 201 -2.51 -14.62 15.66
CA SER A 201 -3.95 -14.84 15.61
C SER A 201 -4.37 -15.66 14.37
N VAL A 202 -5.55 -16.28 14.43
CA VAL A 202 -6.06 -17.08 13.30
C VAL A 202 -6.33 -16.19 12.08
N GLU A 203 -6.83 -14.98 12.31
CA GLU A 203 -7.14 -13.99 11.28
C GLU A 203 -5.87 -13.57 10.52
N LEU A 204 -4.79 -13.26 11.25
CA LEU A 204 -3.51 -12.89 10.63
C LEU A 204 -2.86 -14.09 9.91
N GLN A 205 -2.95 -15.29 10.48
CA GLN A 205 -2.50 -16.51 9.82
C GLN A 205 -3.22 -16.75 8.49
N ILE A 206 -4.54 -16.54 8.44
CA ILE A 206 -5.34 -16.66 7.21
C ILE A 206 -4.91 -15.63 6.18
N GLN A 207 -4.66 -14.38 6.59
CA GLN A 207 -4.22 -13.33 5.68
C GLN A 207 -2.83 -13.64 5.08
N ILE A 208 -1.87 -14.08 5.90
CA ILE A 208 -0.54 -14.49 5.44
C ILE A 208 -0.62 -15.69 4.49
N LYS A 209 -1.41 -16.72 4.82
CA LYS A 209 -1.63 -17.88 3.94
C LYS A 209 -2.26 -17.47 2.60
N SER A 210 -3.19 -16.52 2.62
CA SER A 210 -3.84 -15.99 1.42
C SER A 210 -2.85 -15.28 0.51
N LEU A 211 -1.97 -14.43 1.07
CA LEU A 211 -0.92 -13.78 0.31
C LEU A 211 0.07 -14.80 -0.28
N ALA A 212 0.54 -15.76 0.53
CA ALA A 212 1.46 -16.80 0.08
C ALA A 212 0.84 -17.66 -1.04
N SER A 213 -0.44 -17.99 -0.93
CA SER A 213 -1.18 -18.74 -1.95
C SER A 213 -1.33 -17.95 -3.26
N ALA A 214 -1.61 -16.65 -3.18
CA ALA A 214 -1.70 -15.79 -4.36
C ALA A 214 -0.34 -15.66 -5.08
N LEU A 215 0.75 -15.45 -4.34
CA LEU A 215 2.11 -15.45 -4.89
C LEU A 215 2.47 -16.79 -5.51
N ASN A 216 2.11 -17.89 -4.84
CA ASN A 216 2.29 -19.24 -5.36
C ASN A 216 1.55 -19.43 -6.71
N ALA A 217 0.31 -18.97 -6.83
CA ALA A 217 -0.46 -19.05 -8.07
C ALA A 217 0.19 -18.25 -9.21
N MET A 218 0.77 -17.09 -8.91
CA MET A 218 1.53 -16.29 -9.87
C MET A 218 2.79 -17.01 -10.37
N PHE A 219 3.56 -17.63 -9.46
CA PHE A 219 4.74 -18.42 -9.82
C PHE A 219 4.40 -19.70 -10.58
N GLU A 220 3.26 -20.32 -10.25
CA GLU A 220 2.75 -21.49 -10.98
C GLU A 220 2.37 -21.14 -12.41
N ALA A 221 1.65 -20.04 -12.62
CA ALA A 221 1.25 -19.59 -13.96
C ALA A 221 2.44 -19.25 -14.88
N THR A 222 3.61 -18.95 -14.31
CA THR A 222 4.84 -18.68 -15.06
C THR A 222 5.85 -19.83 -15.01
N SER A 223 5.49 -20.96 -14.38
CA SER A 223 6.40 -22.10 -14.15
C SER A 223 7.76 -21.67 -13.57
N THR A 224 7.69 -20.87 -12.50
CA THR A 224 8.86 -20.26 -11.85
C THR A 224 9.15 -20.92 -10.50
N LYS A 225 10.42 -21.22 -10.26
CA LYS A 225 10.97 -21.54 -8.95
C LYS A 225 11.50 -20.27 -8.30
N GLU A 226 10.93 -19.93 -7.16
CA GLU A 226 11.35 -18.81 -6.34
C GLU A 226 12.34 -19.25 -5.25
N GLU A 227 13.37 -18.44 -5.02
CA GLU A 227 14.24 -18.47 -3.83
C GLU A 227 13.84 -17.29 -2.93
N SER A 228 13.47 -17.57 -1.68
CA SER A 228 12.88 -16.55 -0.79
C SER A 228 13.88 -16.03 0.23
N PHE A 229 13.88 -14.71 0.40
CA PHE A 229 14.68 -13.96 1.37
C PHE A 229 13.78 -13.03 2.16
N ALA A 230 14.19 -12.66 3.37
CA ALA A 230 13.44 -11.76 4.23
C ALA A 230 14.34 -10.75 4.94
N VAL A 231 13.82 -9.54 5.15
CA VAL A 231 14.39 -8.48 5.97
C VAL A 231 13.28 -7.97 6.90
N GLY A 232 13.36 -8.34 8.17
CA GLY A 232 12.39 -7.99 9.21
C GLY A 232 11.51 -9.16 9.69
N PRO A 233 10.94 -9.06 10.92
CA PRO A 233 10.21 -10.16 11.55
C PRO A 233 8.99 -10.67 10.78
N MET A 234 8.13 -9.77 10.27
CA MET A 234 6.89 -10.14 9.59
C MET A 234 7.21 -10.74 8.21
N SER A 235 8.18 -10.15 7.51
CA SER A 235 8.73 -10.66 6.26
C SER A 235 9.28 -12.08 6.40
N ARG A 236 9.94 -12.42 7.52
CA ARG A 236 10.39 -13.80 7.77
C ARG A 236 9.22 -14.78 7.83
N ILE A 237 8.14 -14.42 8.52
CA ILE A 237 6.95 -15.28 8.64
C ILE A 237 6.29 -15.47 7.26
N ILE A 238 6.10 -14.40 6.49
CA ILE A 238 5.51 -14.46 5.15
C ILE A 238 6.38 -15.27 4.19
N ALA A 239 7.69 -15.00 4.16
CA ALA A 239 8.64 -15.71 3.30
C ALA A 239 8.75 -17.19 3.70
N GLY A 240 8.68 -17.50 5.00
CA GLY A 240 8.63 -18.86 5.52
C GLY A 240 7.38 -19.62 5.10
N GLU A 241 6.20 -18.98 5.16
CA GLU A 241 4.93 -19.59 4.70
C GLU A 241 4.96 -19.83 3.18
N LEU A 242 5.42 -18.85 2.40
CA LEU A 242 5.59 -19.04 0.95
C LEU A 242 6.54 -20.21 0.67
N THR A 243 7.71 -20.23 1.30
CA THR A 243 8.74 -21.29 1.10
C THR A 243 8.22 -22.67 1.48
N ASN A 244 7.35 -22.77 2.49
CA ASN A 244 6.79 -24.05 2.93
C ASN A 244 5.45 -24.41 2.28
N HIS A 245 4.97 -23.60 1.31
CA HIS A 245 3.68 -23.80 0.65
C HIS A 245 3.57 -25.21 0.02
N PRO A 246 2.62 -26.07 0.47
CA PRO A 246 2.58 -27.48 0.09
C PRO A 246 2.47 -27.73 -1.42
N GLN A 247 1.59 -26.98 -2.10
CA GLN A 247 1.32 -27.13 -3.53
C GLN A 247 2.51 -26.72 -4.42
N ALA A 248 3.49 -25.99 -3.87
CA ALA A 248 4.65 -25.52 -4.62
C ALA A 248 5.75 -26.59 -4.79
N LYS A 249 5.71 -27.68 -3.99
CA LYS A 249 6.81 -28.68 -3.91
C LYS A 249 7.16 -29.29 -5.26
N ASN A 250 6.17 -29.62 -6.07
CA ASN A 250 6.40 -30.24 -7.39
C ASN A 250 6.91 -29.19 -8.39
N ARG A 251 6.29 -28.01 -8.45
CA ARG A 251 6.73 -26.89 -9.30
C ARG A 251 8.21 -26.57 -9.05
N ARG A 252 8.64 -26.42 -7.80
CA ARG A 252 10.02 -26.03 -7.49
C ARG A 252 11.08 -27.06 -7.90
N LYS A 253 10.69 -28.32 -8.15
CA LYS A 253 11.58 -29.37 -8.65
C LYS A 253 11.72 -29.34 -10.17
N THR A 254 10.67 -28.96 -10.89
CA THR A 254 10.57 -29.11 -12.35
C THR A 254 10.55 -27.79 -13.12
N ALA A 255 10.34 -26.66 -12.43
CA ALA A 255 10.21 -25.35 -13.03
C ALA A 255 11.47 -24.96 -13.83
N PRO A 256 11.32 -24.56 -15.12
CA PRO A 256 12.43 -24.12 -15.94
C PRO A 256 12.91 -22.72 -15.58
N ASN A 257 12.01 -21.86 -15.08
CA ASN A 257 12.31 -20.49 -14.74
C ASN A 257 12.71 -20.37 -13.27
N LYS A 258 13.59 -19.42 -12.96
CA LYS A 258 14.05 -19.15 -11.60
C LYS A 258 13.99 -17.65 -11.30
N ALA A 259 13.65 -17.32 -10.07
CA ALA A 259 13.63 -15.96 -9.58
C ALA A 259 14.01 -15.91 -8.10
N SER A 260 14.45 -14.75 -7.63
CA SER A 260 14.62 -14.47 -6.21
C SER A 260 13.50 -13.55 -5.75
N ILE A 261 13.03 -13.67 -4.51
CA ILE A 261 12.10 -12.73 -3.89
C ILE A 261 12.64 -12.30 -2.52
N ILE A 262 12.75 -11.00 -2.29
CA ILE A 262 13.10 -10.42 -0.98
C ILE A 262 11.85 -9.76 -0.41
N PHE A 263 11.39 -10.22 0.74
CA PHE A 263 10.35 -9.55 1.54
C PHE A 263 11.00 -8.55 2.49
N VAL A 264 10.45 -7.34 2.57
CA VAL A 264 10.98 -6.27 3.42
C VAL A 264 9.85 -5.66 4.24
N ASP A 265 10.05 -5.60 5.55
CA ASP A 265 9.12 -4.94 6.47
C ASP A 265 9.23 -3.43 6.34
N ARG A 266 8.10 -2.75 6.09
CA ARG A 266 8.04 -1.29 6.02
C ARG A 266 8.54 -0.61 7.29
N THR A 267 8.38 -1.25 8.45
CA THR A 267 8.84 -0.74 9.75
C THR A 267 10.36 -0.62 9.85
N MET A 268 11.13 -1.26 8.98
CA MET A 268 12.59 -1.09 8.96
C MET A 268 12.98 0.35 8.56
N ASP A 269 12.13 1.03 7.79
CA ASP A 269 12.35 2.41 7.40
C ASP A 269 11.02 3.12 7.13
N LEU A 270 10.55 3.90 8.10
CA LEU A 270 9.39 4.76 7.91
C LEU A 270 9.77 6.18 7.53
N THR A 271 11.04 6.57 7.74
CA THR A 271 11.57 7.92 7.44
C THR A 271 11.28 8.31 5.99
N GLY A 272 11.57 7.40 5.05
CA GLY A 272 11.28 7.58 3.62
C GLY A 272 9.79 7.69 3.29
N ALA A 273 8.93 7.05 4.09
CA ALA A 273 7.50 6.94 3.83
C ALA A 273 6.69 8.12 4.39
N VAL A 274 7.12 8.71 5.52
CA VAL A 274 6.46 9.88 6.12
C VAL A 274 7.14 11.21 5.79
N GLY A 275 8.38 11.16 5.29
CA GLY A 275 9.17 12.35 4.99
C GLY A 275 8.70 13.10 3.74
N HIS A 276 8.87 14.42 3.74
CA HIS A 276 8.49 15.32 2.65
C HIS A 276 9.61 15.49 1.60
N HIS A 277 10.65 14.66 1.67
CA HIS A 277 11.83 14.72 0.80
C HIS A 277 11.65 14.01 -0.55
N GLY A 278 10.50 13.38 -0.79
CA GLY A 278 10.14 12.78 -2.08
C GLY A 278 10.08 13.82 -3.21
N ASP A 279 11.04 13.77 -4.13
CA ASP A 279 11.05 14.57 -5.37
C ASP A 279 10.31 13.84 -6.50
N ASN A 280 9.00 13.62 -6.34
CA ASN A 280 8.17 12.94 -7.33
C ASN A 280 6.79 13.62 -7.48
N LEU A 281 6.26 13.66 -8.71
CA LEU A 281 4.96 14.29 -9.00
C LEU A 281 3.78 13.46 -8.48
N VAL A 282 3.80 12.14 -8.69
CA VAL A 282 2.71 11.25 -8.25
C VAL A 282 2.59 11.26 -6.73
N GLU A 283 3.71 11.30 -6.01
CA GLU A 283 3.70 11.39 -4.54
C GLU A 283 2.98 12.64 -4.02
N LYS A 284 3.23 13.81 -4.64
CA LYS A 284 2.50 15.04 -4.33
C LYS A 284 1.03 14.94 -4.71
N ILE A 285 0.70 14.32 -5.85
CA ILE A 285 -0.69 14.09 -6.28
C ILE A 285 -1.43 13.25 -5.24
N LEU A 286 -0.88 12.10 -4.86
CA LEU A 286 -1.49 11.18 -3.90
C LEU A 286 -1.66 11.85 -2.53
N THR A 287 -0.73 12.70 -2.13
CA THR A 287 -0.81 13.41 -0.83
C THR A 287 -1.94 14.43 -0.80
N VAL A 288 -2.11 15.25 -1.84
CA VAL A 288 -3.02 16.40 -1.77
C VAL A 288 -4.41 16.15 -2.31
N LEU A 289 -4.57 15.19 -3.23
CA LEU A 289 -5.89 14.87 -3.80
C LEU A 289 -6.63 13.85 -2.92
N LYS A 290 -7.96 13.96 -2.90
CA LYS A 290 -8.82 13.07 -2.12
C LYS A 290 -8.76 11.63 -2.66
N PRO A 291 -8.74 10.59 -1.82
CA PRO A 291 -8.82 9.21 -2.29
C PRO A 291 -10.10 8.95 -3.11
N LEU A 292 -9.97 8.14 -4.16
CA LEU A 292 -11.12 7.67 -4.96
C LEU A 292 -11.99 6.77 -4.06
N PRO A 293 -13.33 6.95 -4.02
CA PRO A 293 -14.18 6.17 -3.13
C PRO A 293 -14.04 4.66 -3.38
N GLY A 294 -13.96 3.88 -2.30
CA GLY A 294 -13.73 2.43 -2.36
C GLY A 294 -12.30 2.02 -2.77
N HIS A 295 -11.39 2.97 -3.02
CA HIS A 295 -10.01 2.69 -3.42
C HIS A 295 -9.02 3.20 -2.39
N ILE A 296 -7.89 2.51 -2.29
CA ILE A 296 -6.82 2.78 -1.35
C ILE A 296 -5.62 3.47 -2.05
N THR A 297 -5.43 3.17 -3.34
CA THR A 297 -4.26 3.54 -4.15
C THR A 297 -4.51 4.73 -5.08
N ASP A 298 -5.76 4.97 -5.49
CA ASP A 298 -6.11 5.99 -6.47
C ASP A 298 -6.79 7.21 -5.83
N VAL A 299 -6.84 8.32 -6.56
CA VAL A 299 -7.39 9.60 -6.11
C VAL A 299 -8.44 10.13 -7.08
N GLN A 300 -9.32 10.98 -6.55
CA GLN A 300 -10.33 11.70 -7.32
C GLN A 300 -9.67 12.85 -8.06
N VAL A 301 -9.79 12.84 -9.39
CA VAL A 301 -9.44 13.98 -10.24
C VAL A 301 -10.71 14.78 -10.48
N ASP A 302 -10.72 16.05 -10.06
CA ASP A 302 -11.85 16.94 -10.31
C ASP A 302 -11.98 17.22 -11.82
N MET A 303 -13.11 16.83 -12.42
CA MET A 303 -13.35 16.97 -13.86
C MET A 303 -14.06 18.27 -14.23
N LEU A 304 -14.31 19.17 -13.27
CA LEU A 304 -15.14 20.36 -13.45
C LEU A 304 -14.67 21.26 -14.61
N GLU A 305 -13.36 21.37 -14.80
CA GLU A 305 -12.72 22.17 -15.87
C GLU A 305 -13.16 21.76 -17.29
N LEU A 306 -13.61 20.51 -17.48
CA LEU A 306 -14.13 20.00 -18.74
C LEU A 306 -15.62 20.22 -18.93
N THR A 307 -16.29 20.89 -17.98
CA THR A 307 -17.75 21.04 -17.98
C THR A 307 -18.17 22.50 -17.99
N SER A 308 -19.45 22.74 -18.30
CA SER A 308 -20.10 24.05 -18.12
C SER A 308 -20.73 24.25 -16.75
N LEU A 309 -20.49 23.33 -15.80
CA LEU A 309 -21.03 23.44 -14.46
C LEU A 309 -20.28 24.54 -13.69
N GLN A 310 -21.02 25.26 -12.85
CA GLN A 310 -20.43 26.18 -11.89
C GLN A 310 -20.15 25.43 -10.59
N ARG A 311 -19.04 25.76 -9.94
CA ARG A 311 -18.67 25.17 -8.64
C ARG A 311 -19.70 25.56 -7.59
N THR A 312 -20.54 24.61 -7.21
CA THR A 312 -21.55 24.73 -6.15
C THR A 312 -21.47 23.48 -5.28
N PRO A 313 -21.91 23.51 -4.01
CA PRO A 313 -21.94 22.31 -3.18
C PRO A 313 -22.71 21.14 -3.84
N ASN A 314 -23.70 21.45 -4.67
CA ASN A 314 -24.49 20.45 -5.41
C ASN A 314 -23.79 19.93 -6.69
N SER A 315 -22.81 20.65 -7.24
CA SER A 315 -22.08 20.17 -8.42
C SER A 315 -21.13 19.01 -8.09
N GLU A 316 -20.69 18.89 -6.82
CA GLU A 316 -19.80 17.82 -6.37
C GLU A 316 -20.43 16.43 -6.48
N THR A 317 -21.76 16.31 -6.38
CA THR A 317 -22.48 15.02 -6.51
C THR A 317 -22.96 14.73 -7.92
N THR A 318 -22.88 15.71 -8.83
CA THR A 318 -23.40 15.58 -10.20
C THR A 318 -22.34 15.07 -11.18
N LEU A 319 -21.06 15.37 -10.92
CA LEU A 319 -19.95 15.02 -11.79
C LEU A 319 -19.16 13.84 -11.22
N ALA A 320 -19.06 12.75 -11.99
CA ALA A 320 -18.20 11.63 -11.62
C ALA A 320 -16.72 12.08 -11.63
N PRO A 321 -15.93 11.70 -10.62
CA PRO A 321 -14.51 12.03 -10.58
C PRO A 321 -13.75 11.25 -11.66
N GLY A 322 -12.66 11.85 -12.15
CA GLY A 322 -11.62 11.13 -12.86
C GLY A 322 -10.68 10.39 -11.91
N CYS A 323 -9.66 9.75 -12.45
CA CYS A 323 -8.75 8.86 -11.74
C CYS A 323 -7.35 8.85 -12.37
N LEU A 324 -6.36 8.30 -11.66
CA LEU A 324 -5.00 8.15 -12.18
C LEU A 324 -4.83 6.88 -13.02
N ALA A 325 -5.61 5.82 -12.77
CA ALA A 325 -5.46 4.57 -13.49
C ALA A 325 -5.65 4.72 -15.01
N GLN A 326 -4.60 4.41 -15.77
CA GLN A 326 -4.61 4.46 -17.24
C GLN A 326 -4.33 3.06 -17.80
N THR A 327 -5.35 2.27 -18.08
CA THR A 327 -5.17 0.88 -18.55
C THR A 327 -5.31 0.72 -20.06
N GLN A 328 -6.09 1.59 -20.72
CA GLN A 328 -6.46 1.43 -22.13
C GLN A 328 -5.55 2.23 -23.08
N SER A 329 -5.35 3.53 -22.82
CA SER A 329 -4.65 4.45 -23.72
C SER A 329 -3.12 4.31 -23.66
N PRO A 330 -2.40 3.97 -24.76
CA PRO A 330 -0.93 3.87 -24.74
C PRO A 330 -0.21 5.18 -24.40
N PRO A 331 -0.59 6.36 -24.93
CA PRO A 331 0.01 7.63 -24.51
C PRO A 331 -0.18 7.92 -23.02
N ALA A 332 -1.39 7.67 -22.49
CA ALA A 332 -1.68 7.90 -21.07
C ALA A 332 -0.88 6.93 -20.16
N ARG A 333 -0.75 5.66 -20.56
CA ARG A 333 0.13 4.68 -19.90
C ARG A 333 1.58 5.16 -19.87
N SER A 334 2.12 5.57 -21.02
CA SER A 334 3.49 6.08 -21.10
C SER A 334 3.70 7.32 -20.22
N LEU A 335 2.72 8.22 -20.17
CA LEU A 335 2.75 9.39 -19.30
C LEU A 335 2.75 8.98 -17.82
N TRP A 336 1.85 8.08 -17.43
CA TRP A 336 1.76 7.55 -16.06
C TRP A 336 3.09 6.91 -15.61
N GLU A 337 3.69 6.04 -16.43
CA GLU A 337 4.99 5.42 -16.15
C GLU A 337 6.10 6.46 -15.92
N THR A 338 6.08 7.53 -16.71
CA THR A 338 7.05 8.62 -16.58
C THR A 338 6.79 9.41 -15.29
N MET A 339 5.54 9.76 -15.00
CA MET A 339 5.18 10.47 -13.77
C MET A 339 5.58 9.68 -12.51
N LEU A 340 5.37 8.36 -12.51
CA LEU A 340 5.66 7.49 -11.37
C LEU A 340 7.16 7.33 -11.11
N THR A 341 8.00 7.43 -12.15
CA THR A 341 9.44 7.09 -12.04
C THR A 341 10.41 8.22 -12.37
N SER A 342 9.92 9.44 -12.58
CA SER A 342 10.75 10.63 -12.84
C SER A 342 10.76 11.60 -11.67
N LYS A 343 11.66 12.59 -11.72
CA LYS A 343 11.66 13.70 -10.75
C LYS A 343 10.44 14.58 -10.95
N HIS A 344 10.02 15.31 -9.91
CA HIS A 344 8.83 16.17 -9.97
C HIS A 344 8.82 17.10 -11.19
N LYS A 345 9.94 17.81 -11.42
CA LYS A 345 10.06 18.75 -12.55
C LYS A 345 9.95 18.07 -13.91
N GLU A 346 10.54 16.89 -14.07
CA GLU A 346 10.52 16.11 -15.31
C GLU A 346 9.10 15.60 -15.60
N GLY A 347 8.42 15.05 -14.58
CA GLY A 347 7.03 14.62 -14.69
C GLY A 347 6.09 15.75 -15.12
N VAL A 348 6.21 16.93 -14.50
CA VAL A 348 5.40 18.11 -14.86
C VAL A 348 5.65 18.57 -16.30
N LEU A 349 6.92 18.53 -16.75
CA LEU A 349 7.26 18.89 -18.13
C LEU A 349 6.72 17.89 -19.15
N GLU A 350 6.75 16.60 -18.82
CA GLU A 350 6.20 15.54 -19.69
C GLU A 350 4.67 15.63 -19.79
N VAL A 351 3.97 15.93 -18.69
CA VAL A 351 2.51 16.21 -18.70
C VAL A 351 2.20 17.34 -19.67
N ARG A 352 2.92 18.46 -19.57
CA ARG A 352 2.74 19.59 -20.50
C ARG A 352 2.98 19.17 -21.95
N ARG A 353 4.06 18.40 -22.20
CA ARG A 353 4.43 17.94 -23.54
C ARG A 353 3.32 17.07 -24.16
N GLN A 354 2.79 16.11 -23.41
CA GLN A 354 1.74 15.19 -23.87
C GLN A 354 0.40 15.91 -24.11
N LEU A 355 0.02 16.86 -23.25
CA LEU A 355 -1.18 17.68 -23.48
C LEU A 355 -1.08 18.50 -24.77
N VAL A 356 0.08 19.11 -25.00
CA VAL A 356 0.34 19.88 -26.23
C VAL A 356 0.33 18.97 -27.46
N GLU A 357 0.93 17.78 -27.37
CA GLU A 357 0.93 16.80 -28.45
C GLU A 357 -0.49 16.32 -28.78
N ALA A 358 -1.29 15.98 -27.76
CA ALA A 358 -2.68 15.59 -27.90
C ALA A 358 -3.51 16.68 -28.58
N ALA A 359 -3.43 17.92 -28.09
CA ALA A 359 -4.19 19.02 -28.67
C ALA A 359 -3.74 19.36 -30.10
N SER A 360 -2.44 19.16 -30.43
CA SER A 360 -1.90 19.38 -31.77
C SER A 360 -2.42 18.34 -32.76
N LYS A 361 -2.50 17.07 -32.34
CA LYS A 361 -3.08 15.98 -33.14
C LYS A 361 -4.55 16.26 -33.49
N GLU A 362 -5.29 16.83 -32.54
CA GLU A 362 -6.70 17.22 -32.70
C GLU A 362 -6.88 18.58 -33.40
N LYS A 363 -5.79 19.25 -33.80
CA LYS A 363 -5.79 20.58 -34.46
C LYS A 363 -6.49 21.67 -33.62
N LEU A 364 -6.40 21.57 -32.30
CA LEU A 364 -6.98 22.55 -31.37
C LEU A 364 -6.11 23.82 -31.32
N PRO A 365 -6.69 25.00 -31.01
CA PRO A 365 -5.98 26.28 -31.05
C PRO A 365 -5.07 26.49 -29.82
N ILE A 366 -3.94 25.79 -29.78
CA ILE A 366 -2.97 25.89 -28.68
C ILE A 366 -2.15 27.17 -28.79
N LYS A 367 -2.03 27.89 -27.68
CA LYS A 367 -1.07 28.99 -27.51
C LYS A 367 0.11 28.52 -26.68
N MET A 368 1.26 28.36 -27.32
CA MET A 368 2.48 27.95 -26.65
C MET A 368 3.03 29.10 -25.79
N SER A 369 3.31 28.83 -24.51
CA SER A 369 4.05 29.75 -23.65
C SER A 369 5.33 29.11 -23.11
N MET A 370 6.44 29.86 -23.23
CA MET A 370 7.76 29.47 -22.74
C MET A 370 7.86 29.83 -21.25
N GLY A 371 8.33 28.91 -20.41
CA GLY A 371 8.55 29.17 -18.98
C GLY A 371 8.22 28.00 -18.06
N ARG A 372 8.14 28.30 -16.76
CA ARG A 372 7.71 27.37 -15.70
C ARG A 372 6.26 26.95 -15.97
N VAL A 373 5.98 25.66 -15.79
CA VAL A 373 4.62 25.12 -15.93
C VAL A 373 3.79 25.58 -14.73
N THR A 374 2.61 26.15 -14.99
CA THR A 374 1.67 26.60 -13.96
C THR A 374 0.35 25.83 -14.07
N PRO A 375 -0.45 25.76 -12.98
CA PRO A 375 -1.80 25.18 -13.01
C PRO A 375 -2.66 25.77 -14.14
N GLU A 376 -2.67 27.09 -14.28
CA GLU A 376 -3.49 27.82 -15.25
C GLU A 376 -3.08 27.48 -16.68
N GLN A 377 -1.77 27.30 -16.92
CA GLN A 377 -1.26 26.87 -18.22
C GLN A 377 -1.82 25.50 -18.59
N LEU A 378 -1.73 24.52 -17.68
CA LEU A 378 -2.24 23.16 -17.92
C LEU A 378 -3.76 23.18 -18.14
N CYS A 379 -4.52 23.88 -17.29
CA CYS A 379 -5.96 24.03 -17.45
C CYS A 379 -6.32 24.65 -18.81
N SER A 380 -5.57 25.66 -19.28
CA SER A 380 -5.83 26.29 -20.58
C SER A 380 -5.69 25.32 -21.76
N TYR A 381 -4.79 24.34 -21.68
CA TYR A 381 -4.64 23.30 -22.72
C TYR A 381 -5.74 22.26 -22.62
N ILE A 382 -6.13 21.88 -21.40
CA ILE A 382 -7.20 20.90 -21.13
C ILE A 382 -8.56 21.43 -21.58
N GLN A 383 -8.86 22.70 -21.32
CA GLN A 383 -10.14 23.32 -21.68
C GLN A 383 -10.40 23.35 -23.19
N LEU A 384 -9.35 23.24 -24.03
CA LEU A 384 -9.51 23.14 -25.49
C LEU A 384 -10.33 21.90 -25.92
N PHE A 385 -10.34 20.85 -25.09
CA PHE A 385 -11.04 19.61 -25.38
C PHE A 385 -12.53 19.65 -25.01
N ARG A 386 -12.96 20.60 -24.18
CA ARG A 386 -14.31 20.66 -23.57
C ARG A 386 -15.48 20.51 -24.56
N SER A 387 -15.31 20.98 -25.79
CA SER A 387 -16.37 20.93 -26.81
C SER A 387 -16.16 19.83 -27.87
N SER A 388 -15.09 19.05 -27.77
CA SER A 388 -14.74 18.00 -28.73
C SER A 388 -14.84 16.61 -28.09
N TRP A 389 -16.04 16.03 -28.14
CA TRP A 389 -16.32 14.72 -27.51
C TRP A 389 -15.41 13.60 -28.00
N GLY A 390 -15.14 13.51 -29.31
CA GLY A 390 -14.24 12.49 -29.85
C GLY A 390 -12.80 12.65 -29.38
N ALA A 391 -12.33 13.90 -29.23
CA ALA A 391 -11.00 14.20 -28.69
C ALA A 391 -10.94 13.92 -27.18
N LEU A 392 -12.00 14.24 -26.44
CA LEU A 392 -12.12 13.89 -25.02
C LEU A 392 -12.03 12.39 -24.82
N GLU A 393 -12.81 11.60 -25.57
CA GLU A 393 -12.79 10.14 -25.50
C GLU A 393 -11.40 9.58 -25.83
N SER A 394 -10.78 10.07 -26.91
CA SER A 394 -9.48 9.58 -27.39
C SER A 394 -8.32 9.90 -26.45
N HIS A 395 -8.36 11.05 -25.77
CA HIS A 395 -7.26 11.55 -24.93
C HIS A 395 -7.62 11.66 -23.44
N CYS A 396 -8.73 11.07 -23.01
CA CYS A 396 -9.28 11.20 -21.66
C CYS A 396 -8.23 10.93 -20.57
N GLY A 397 -7.42 9.89 -20.75
CA GLY A 397 -6.38 9.52 -19.79
C GLY A 397 -5.28 10.57 -19.63
N VAL A 398 -4.79 11.14 -20.74
CA VAL A 398 -3.78 12.22 -20.70
C VAL A 398 -4.38 13.47 -20.05
N ILE A 399 -5.65 13.76 -20.34
CA ILE A 399 -6.37 14.90 -19.77
C ILE A 399 -6.57 14.72 -18.26
N GLN A 400 -6.96 13.55 -17.78
CA GLN A 400 -7.11 13.26 -16.36
C GLN A 400 -5.78 13.40 -15.60
N LEU A 401 -4.68 12.85 -16.13
CA LEU A 401 -3.35 13.04 -15.54
C LEU A 401 -2.90 14.51 -15.56
N GLY A 402 -3.27 15.25 -16.61
CA GLY A 402 -3.07 16.69 -16.71
C GLY A 402 -3.85 17.48 -15.65
N LEU A 403 -5.12 17.15 -15.45
CA LEU A 403 -5.99 17.75 -14.43
C LEU A 403 -5.48 17.45 -13.02
N ALA A 404 -5.11 16.21 -12.73
CA ALA A 404 -4.50 15.84 -11.46
C ALA A 404 -3.26 16.70 -11.18
N THR A 405 -2.39 16.85 -12.19
CA THR A 405 -1.19 17.69 -12.09
C THR A 405 -1.54 19.16 -11.84
N ALA A 406 -2.51 19.72 -12.58
CA ALA A 406 -2.92 21.11 -12.41
C ALA A 406 -3.52 21.37 -11.02
N GLN A 407 -4.40 20.48 -10.55
CA GLN A 407 -5.01 20.54 -9.23
C GLN A 407 -3.97 20.46 -8.12
N THR A 408 -3.01 19.54 -8.23
CA THR A 408 -1.93 19.41 -7.27
C THR A 408 -1.07 20.67 -7.23
N LEU A 409 -0.60 21.17 -8.38
CA LEU A 409 0.24 22.37 -8.45
C LEU A 409 -0.47 23.64 -7.92
N GLY A 410 -1.79 23.69 -8.01
CA GLY A 410 -2.62 24.77 -7.49
C GLY A 410 -3.15 24.54 -6.07
N HIS A 411 -2.80 23.42 -5.43
CA HIS A 411 -3.39 23.05 -4.14
C HIS A 411 -2.82 23.91 -2.99
N PRO A 412 -3.68 24.44 -2.09
CA PRO A 412 -3.25 25.33 -1.01
C PRO A 412 -2.36 24.65 0.05
N SER A 413 -2.30 23.32 0.10
CA SER A 413 -1.43 22.59 1.03
C SER A 413 0.02 22.41 0.56
N LEU A 414 0.35 22.70 -0.70
CA LEU A 414 1.73 22.54 -1.17
C LEU A 414 2.76 23.42 -0.43
N PRO A 415 2.47 24.69 -0.08
CA PRO A 415 3.38 25.47 0.77
C PRO A 415 3.66 24.83 2.13
N ARG A 416 2.68 24.13 2.72
CA ARG A 416 2.87 23.37 3.97
C ARG A 416 3.86 22.23 3.78
N TRP A 417 3.77 21.50 2.66
CA TRP A 417 4.73 20.46 2.31
C TRP A 417 6.17 20.98 2.29
N ASP A 418 6.40 22.13 1.64
CA ASP A 418 7.73 22.74 1.55
C ASP A 418 8.25 23.21 2.93
N SER A 419 7.35 23.70 3.79
CA SER A 419 7.68 24.05 5.18
C SER A 419 8.04 22.81 6.02
N CYS A 420 7.29 21.71 5.91
CA CYS A 420 7.61 20.45 6.56
C CYS A 420 8.96 19.91 6.10
N LEU A 421 9.24 19.93 4.79
CA LEU A 421 10.54 19.52 4.23
C LEU A 421 11.70 20.37 4.78
N ALA A 422 11.53 21.69 4.86
CA ALA A 422 12.55 22.57 5.42
C ALA A 422 12.83 22.26 6.89
N PHE A 423 11.78 21.94 7.65
CA PHE A 423 11.88 21.57 9.05
C PHE A 423 12.49 20.19 9.26
N GLU A 424 12.12 19.19 8.46
CA GLU A 424 12.75 17.85 8.45
C GLU A 424 14.25 17.93 8.19
N ARG A 425 14.69 18.79 7.25
CA ARG A 425 16.11 19.02 6.99
C ARG A 425 16.83 19.58 8.22
N LEU A 426 16.20 20.52 8.92
CA LEU A 426 16.75 21.08 10.17
C LEU A 426 16.87 20.01 11.24
N LEU A 427 15.80 19.22 11.46
CA LEU A 427 15.80 18.12 12.42
C LEU A 427 16.88 17.08 12.10
N LEU A 428 17.03 16.74 10.82
CA LEU A 428 18.03 15.78 10.35
C LEU A 428 19.46 16.25 10.63
N GLN A 429 19.75 17.56 10.47
CA GLN A 429 21.06 18.10 10.86
C GLN A 429 21.26 18.07 12.38
N ALA A 430 20.22 18.36 13.15
CA ALA A 430 20.30 18.42 14.61
C ALA A 430 20.57 17.06 15.28
N LEU A 431 20.14 15.95 14.65
CA LEU A 431 20.37 14.58 15.16
C LEU A 431 21.86 14.27 15.37
N GLY A 432 22.74 14.74 14.49
CA GLY A 432 24.18 14.49 14.60
C GLY A 432 24.86 15.18 15.78
N ASP A 433 24.28 16.26 16.29
CA ASP A 433 24.92 17.15 17.27
C ASP A 433 24.24 17.11 18.67
N SER A 434 23.07 16.48 18.79
CA SER A 434 22.21 16.55 19.97
C SER A 434 21.62 15.20 20.36
N SER A 435 21.24 15.05 21.62
CA SER A 435 20.49 13.87 22.08
C SER A 435 19.08 13.86 21.50
N PHE A 436 18.45 12.68 21.45
CA PHE A 436 17.12 12.53 20.87
C PHE A 436 16.06 13.43 21.55
N PRO A 437 15.99 13.53 22.90
CA PRO A 437 15.05 14.45 23.56
C PRO A 437 15.30 15.93 23.23
N ALA A 438 16.55 16.32 22.97
CA ALA A 438 16.86 17.69 22.58
C ALA A 438 16.30 18.01 21.18
N VAL A 439 16.45 17.08 20.23
CA VAL A 439 15.89 17.23 18.88
C VAL A 439 14.36 17.21 18.93
N LEU A 440 13.77 16.25 19.66
CA LEU A 440 12.32 16.10 19.78
C LEU A 440 11.64 17.34 20.39
N ARG A 441 12.34 18.06 21.28
CA ARG A 441 11.85 19.31 21.88
C ARG A 441 11.57 20.42 20.86
N HIS A 442 12.19 20.38 19.67
CA HIS A 442 11.88 21.32 18.60
C HIS A 442 10.45 21.24 18.07
N LEU A 443 9.70 20.16 18.38
CA LEU A 443 8.28 20.06 18.02
C LEU A 443 7.35 20.88 18.94
N LEU A 444 7.72 21.13 20.20
CA LEU A 444 6.86 21.83 21.16
C LEU A 444 6.41 23.24 20.68
N PRO A 445 7.30 24.10 20.15
CA PRO A 445 6.89 25.40 19.63
C PRO A 445 5.85 25.32 18.51
N LEU A 446 5.89 24.27 17.67
CA LEU A 446 4.91 24.08 16.59
C LEU A 446 3.52 23.72 17.14
N MET A 447 3.47 23.03 18.28
CA MET A 447 2.21 22.68 18.95
C MET A 447 1.67 23.86 19.78
N ASN A 448 2.54 24.65 20.41
CA ASN A 448 2.18 25.76 21.30
C ASN A 448 1.89 27.08 20.56
N ALA A 449 2.43 27.30 19.35
CA ALA A 449 2.20 28.53 18.58
C ALA A 449 0.71 28.81 18.25
N ARG A 450 -0.15 27.79 18.37
CA ARG A 450 -1.61 27.90 18.22
C ARG A 450 -2.34 28.48 19.44
N GLU A 451 -1.63 28.91 20.49
CA GLU A 451 -2.21 29.46 21.72
C GLU A 451 -2.52 30.96 21.68
N GLY A 452 -2.05 31.72 20.67
CA GLY A 452 -2.24 33.18 20.63
C GLY A 452 -2.90 33.68 19.34
N GLU A 453 -4.11 34.23 19.42
CA GLU A 453 -4.75 34.97 18.32
C GLU A 453 -4.14 36.37 18.07
N ASP A 454 -3.10 36.78 18.82
CA ASP A 454 -2.50 38.13 18.73
C ASP A 454 -0.98 38.10 18.49
N SER A 455 -0.53 37.56 17.35
CA SER A 455 0.83 37.86 16.88
C SER A 455 0.85 38.39 15.46
N SER A 456 1.27 39.65 15.36
CA SER A 456 1.51 40.45 14.17
C SER A 456 2.72 39.95 13.34
N GLY A 457 2.77 38.65 13.04
CA GLY A 457 3.81 38.00 12.26
C GLY A 457 3.30 37.60 10.87
N SER A 458 4.09 37.87 9.84
CA SER A 458 3.77 37.73 8.41
C SER A 458 3.48 36.31 7.87
N ARG A 459 3.19 35.32 8.72
CA ARG A 459 2.87 33.94 8.29
C ARG A 459 1.36 33.74 8.30
N LYS A 460 0.78 33.29 7.18
CA LYS A 460 -0.64 32.96 7.13
C LYS A 460 -0.87 31.70 7.99
N ARG A 461 -2.00 31.63 8.69
CA ARG A 461 -2.47 30.43 9.42
C ARG A 461 -2.51 29.16 8.54
N GLU A 462 -2.57 29.34 7.22
CA GLU A 462 -2.53 28.29 6.20
C GLU A 462 -1.14 27.68 5.98
N ASP A 463 -0.06 28.33 6.44
CA ASP A 463 1.33 27.85 6.33
C ASP A 463 1.78 27.03 7.56
N GLU A 464 0.95 26.93 8.61
CA GLU A 464 1.26 26.22 9.86
C GLU A 464 1.00 24.71 9.75
N CYS A 465 1.86 23.89 10.38
CA CYS A 465 1.67 22.44 10.46
C CYS A 465 0.34 22.10 11.14
N GLY A 466 -0.42 21.20 10.52
CA GLY A 466 -1.62 20.61 11.10
C GLY A 466 -1.29 19.49 12.08
N PRO A 467 -2.30 18.98 12.80
CA PRO A 467 -2.15 17.79 13.65
C PRO A 467 -1.63 16.58 12.87
N ASP A 468 -2.09 16.40 11.62
CA ASP A 468 -1.61 15.30 10.76
C ASP A 468 -0.11 15.43 10.48
N GLU A 469 0.39 16.62 10.10
CA GLU A 469 1.82 16.83 9.87
C GLU A 469 2.64 16.71 11.16
N LEU A 470 2.11 17.12 12.31
CA LEU A 470 2.78 16.93 13.60
C LEU A 470 2.94 15.44 13.93
N ILE A 471 1.92 14.62 13.64
CA ILE A 471 1.98 13.17 13.79
C ILE A 471 3.02 12.57 12.83
N LEU A 472 3.06 13.03 11.58
CA LEU A 472 4.08 12.59 10.61
C LEU A 472 5.50 12.95 11.06
N LEU A 473 5.72 14.15 11.59
CA LEU A 473 7.01 14.59 12.13
C LEU A 473 7.42 13.77 13.36
N LEU A 474 6.48 13.38 14.22
CA LEU A 474 6.74 12.46 15.33
C LEU A 474 7.22 11.10 14.80
N ILE A 475 6.51 10.50 13.83
CA ILE A 475 6.93 9.23 13.23
C ILE A 475 8.32 9.37 12.59
N TYR A 476 8.55 10.46 11.86
CA TYR A 476 9.83 10.76 11.21
C TYR A 476 10.98 10.77 12.23
N LEU A 477 10.82 11.48 13.35
CA LEU A 477 11.84 11.55 14.39
C LEU A 477 12.05 10.23 15.12
N TYR A 478 10.98 9.54 15.54
CA TYR A 478 11.12 8.25 16.23
C TYR A 478 11.73 7.17 15.35
N SER A 479 11.56 7.25 14.02
CA SER A 479 12.22 6.36 13.05
C SER A 479 13.73 6.59 12.92
N LEU A 480 14.21 7.76 13.38
CA LEU A 480 15.61 8.19 13.39
C LEU A 480 16.18 8.30 14.81
N ALA A 481 15.46 7.83 15.84
CA ALA A 481 15.83 8.07 17.23
C ALA A 481 17.23 7.53 17.59
N ASP A 482 17.54 6.32 17.12
CA ASP A 482 18.82 5.66 17.37
C ASP A 482 20.01 6.31 16.64
N GLU A 483 19.74 7.25 15.74
CA GLU A 483 20.77 7.99 15.00
C GLU A 483 21.27 9.22 15.78
N ALA A 484 20.62 9.57 16.90
CA ALA A 484 20.99 10.71 17.75
C ALA A 484 22.25 10.43 18.59
N GLN A 485 22.89 11.48 19.10
CA GLN A 485 24.07 11.32 19.96
C GLN A 485 23.73 10.57 21.25
N PRO A 486 24.49 9.52 21.61
CA PRO A 486 24.24 8.77 22.83
C PRO A 486 24.50 9.64 24.06
N ALA A 487 23.53 9.70 24.96
CA ALA A 487 23.70 10.34 26.27
C ALA A 487 23.70 9.30 27.41
N ASP A 488 23.82 9.77 28.65
CA ASP A 488 23.62 8.92 29.82
C ASP A 488 22.20 8.34 29.80
N GLN A 489 22.08 7.01 29.66
CA GLN A 489 20.82 6.32 29.40
C GLN A 489 19.74 6.63 30.45
N ASP A 490 20.10 6.61 31.74
CA ASP A 490 19.16 6.86 32.83
C ASP A 490 18.65 8.31 32.83
N THR A 491 19.52 9.27 32.51
CA THR A 491 19.17 10.69 32.43
C THR A 491 18.34 10.96 31.18
N GLU A 492 18.73 10.40 30.04
CA GLU A 492 18.04 10.54 28.75
C GLU A 492 16.63 9.97 28.81
N GLU A 493 16.45 8.77 29.38
CA GLU A 493 15.13 8.13 29.49
C GLU A 493 14.17 8.95 30.37
N LYS A 494 14.67 9.52 31.47
CA LYS A 494 13.87 10.39 32.36
C LYS A 494 13.46 11.68 31.66
N GLU A 495 14.39 12.32 30.96
CA GLU A 495 14.11 13.54 30.18
C GLU A 495 13.15 13.26 29.03
N LEU A 496 13.31 12.13 28.32
CA LEU A 496 12.41 11.70 27.27
C LEU A 496 10.99 11.50 27.81
N LYS A 497 10.81 10.72 28.88
CA LYS A 497 9.48 10.51 29.50
C LYS A 497 8.82 11.80 29.98
N LYS A 498 9.60 12.78 30.43
CA LYS A 498 9.08 14.10 30.81
C LYS A 498 8.61 14.86 29.56
N LEU A 499 9.46 14.93 28.54
CA LEU A 499 9.16 15.63 27.29
C LEU A 499 7.98 15.01 26.54
N GLU A 500 7.88 13.68 26.50
CA GLU A 500 6.73 12.99 25.90
C GLU A 500 5.42 13.38 26.57
N ARG A 501 5.39 13.50 27.91
CA ARG A 501 4.17 13.98 28.62
C ARG A 501 3.79 15.41 28.22
N GLU A 502 4.78 16.29 28.02
CA GLU A 502 4.55 17.66 27.54
C GLU A 502 4.00 17.64 26.11
N LEU A 503 4.58 16.83 25.21
CA LEU A 503 4.14 16.68 23.81
C LEU A 503 2.74 16.05 23.71
N ILE A 504 2.46 15.04 24.53
CA ILE A 504 1.14 14.41 24.60
C ILE A 504 0.09 15.46 24.96
N GLY A 505 0.34 16.27 26.00
CA GLY A 505 -0.55 17.35 26.41
C GLY A 505 -0.75 18.40 25.31
N ALA A 506 0.34 18.85 24.68
CA ALA A 506 0.30 19.86 23.63
C ALA A 506 -0.45 19.35 22.38
N LEU A 507 -0.16 18.14 21.91
CA LEU A 507 -0.85 17.56 20.76
C LEU A 507 -2.32 17.27 21.04
N THR A 508 -2.67 16.83 22.26
CA THR A 508 -4.07 16.68 22.70
C THR A 508 -4.83 18.00 22.53
N LEU A 509 -4.21 19.11 22.93
CA LEU A 509 -4.81 20.44 22.82
C LEU A 509 -4.96 20.88 21.37
N VAL A 510 -3.96 20.61 20.52
CA VAL A 510 -4.01 20.90 19.08
C VAL A 510 -5.17 20.16 18.44
N ILE A 511 -5.31 18.86 18.70
CA ILE A 511 -6.35 18.00 18.14
C ILE A 511 -7.75 18.44 18.59
N THR A 512 -7.93 18.73 19.88
CA THR A 512 -9.25 19.12 20.43
C THR A 512 -9.72 20.50 19.98
N ARG A 513 -8.83 21.32 19.42
CA ARG A 513 -9.14 22.66 18.88
C ARG A 513 -9.45 22.65 17.37
N GLU A 514 -9.34 21.50 16.70
CA GLU A 514 -9.66 21.40 15.28
C GLU A 514 -11.14 21.67 15.00
N LYS A 515 -11.41 22.49 13.99
CA LYS A 515 -12.77 22.80 13.55
C LYS A 515 -13.39 21.64 12.77
N GLU A 516 -12.55 20.84 12.14
CA GLU A 516 -12.91 19.66 11.35
C GLU A 516 -11.85 18.58 11.62
N LEU A 517 -12.29 17.35 11.88
CA LEU A 517 -11.35 16.25 12.07
C LEU A 517 -10.96 15.70 10.70
N SER A 518 -9.64 15.60 10.46
CA SER A 518 -9.12 14.90 9.29
C SER A 518 -9.53 13.42 9.32
N PRO A 519 -9.56 12.72 8.16
CA PRO A 519 -9.82 11.28 8.13
C PRO A 519 -8.88 10.49 9.04
N LEU A 520 -7.63 10.94 9.19
CA LEU A 520 -6.67 10.34 10.11
C LEU A 520 -7.13 10.50 11.57
N LEU A 521 -7.43 11.73 12.00
CA LEU A 521 -7.89 11.98 13.37
C LEU A 521 -9.20 11.26 13.70
N GLN A 522 -10.11 11.14 12.73
CA GLN A 522 -11.35 10.38 12.90
C GLN A 522 -11.05 8.90 13.20
N LYS A 523 -10.11 8.29 12.45
CA LYS A 523 -9.68 6.90 12.67
C LYS A 523 -8.94 6.71 14.00
N LEU A 524 -8.06 7.64 14.36
CA LEU A 524 -7.30 7.58 15.62
C LEU A 524 -8.18 7.72 16.85
N THR A 525 -9.18 8.60 16.79
CA THR A 525 -10.02 8.94 17.95
C THR A 525 -11.34 8.16 17.99
N GLY A 526 -11.77 7.58 16.87
CA GLY A 526 -13.09 6.97 16.72
C GLY A 526 -14.25 7.98 16.72
N CYS A 527 -13.98 9.28 16.57
CA CYS A 527 -14.99 10.33 16.50
C CYS A 527 -15.19 10.80 15.06
N THR A 528 -16.44 10.98 14.63
CA THR A 528 -16.73 11.50 13.29
C THR A 528 -16.71 13.02 13.29
N TYR A 529 -17.21 13.63 14.37
CA TYR A 529 -17.33 15.08 14.49
C TYR A 529 -16.52 15.62 15.68
N PRO A 530 -15.94 16.83 15.57
CA PRO A 530 -15.21 17.46 16.67
C PRO A 530 -16.01 17.56 17.98
N LYS A 531 -17.33 17.73 17.89
CA LYS A 531 -18.23 17.82 19.07
C LYS A 531 -18.28 16.54 19.90
N GLU A 532 -17.95 15.40 19.31
CA GLU A 532 -17.90 14.09 19.99
C GLU A 532 -16.54 13.85 20.67
N LEU A 533 -15.52 14.62 20.30
CA LEU A 533 -14.16 14.43 20.76
C LEU A 533 -13.94 15.10 22.12
N THR A 534 -13.90 14.29 23.18
CA THR A 534 -13.52 14.77 24.51
C THR A 534 -12.00 14.85 24.65
N THR A 535 -11.54 15.70 25.56
CA THR A 535 -10.12 15.81 25.90
C THR A 535 -9.56 14.48 26.39
N GLU A 536 -10.30 13.71 27.19
CA GLU A 536 -9.81 12.40 27.66
C GLU A 536 -9.61 11.42 26.51
N ARG A 537 -10.54 11.39 25.55
CA ARG A 537 -10.46 10.49 24.38
C ARG A 537 -9.28 10.86 23.48
N ALA A 538 -9.11 12.15 23.18
CA ALA A 538 -7.95 12.63 22.43
C ALA A 538 -6.64 12.31 23.15
N HIS A 539 -6.60 12.52 24.48
CA HIS A 539 -5.41 12.25 25.29
C HIS A 539 -5.04 10.77 25.29
N SER A 540 -6.01 9.87 25.49
CA SER A 540 -5.80 8.43 25.46
C SER A 540 -5.26 7.98 24.10
N ALA A 541 -5.82 8.48 22.99
CA ALA A 541 -5.35 8.15 21.65
C ALA A 541 -3.90 8.60 21.43
N VAL A 542 -3.53 9.78 21.92
CA VAL A 542 -2.15 10.31 21.82
C VAL A 542 -1.20 9.54 22.75
N GLU A 543 -1.61 9.15 23.95
CA GLU A 543 -0.80 8.29 24.83
C GLU A 543 -0.49 6.93 24.19
N ASP A 544 -1.49 6.27 23.60
CA ASP A 544 -1.32 5.00 22.90
C ASP A 544 -0.43 5.13 21.67
N MET A 545 -0.53 6.27 20.97
CA MET A 545 0.39 6.61 19.88
C MET A 545 1.85 6.66 20.37
N PHE A 546 2.14 7.35 21.48
CA PHE A 546 3.49 7.44 22.02
C PHE A 546 4.05 6.08 22.49
N LYS A 547 3.21 5.17 23.02
CA LYS A 547 3.64 3.78 23.30
C LYS A 547 4.14 3.09 22.03
N THR A 548 3.43 3.27 20.93
CA THR A 548 3.79 2.70 19.63
C THR A 548 5.06 3.36 19.05
N LEU A 549 5.17 4.69 19.14
CA LEU A 549 6.34 5.44 18.66
C LEU A 549 7.65 4.97 19.32
N ARG A 550 7.67 4.73 20.63
CA ARG A 550 8.86 4.18 21.31
C ARG A 550 9.30 2.82 20.74
N GLY A 551 8.35 1.99 20.32
CA GLY A 551 8.65 0.73 19.66
C GLY A 551 9.31 0.90 18.30
N LEU A 552 9.07 2.02 17.59
CA LEU A 552 9.66 2.28 16.28
C LEU A 552 11.16 2.53 16.34
N SER A 553 11.63 3.19 17.41
CA SER A 553 13.05 3.48 17.61
C SER A 553 13.89 2.21 17.55
N HIS A 554 13.40 1.11 18.13
CA HIS A 554 14.12 -0.16 18.27
C HIS A 554 13.88 -1.17 17.14
N THR A 555 13.25 -0.75 16.04
CA THR A 555 12.87 -1.68 14.95
C THR A 555 14.08 -2.30 14.25
N ARG A 556 15.23 -1.62 14.25
CA ARG A 556 16.46 -2.05 13.58
C ARG A 556 17.51 -2.68 14.50
N ASP A 557 17.30 -2.75 15.82
CA ASP A 557 18.26 -3.26 16.82
C ASP A 557 18.81 -4.66 16.51
N HIS A 558 18.01 -5.48 15.85
CA HIS A 558 18.36 -6.85 15.51
C HIS A 558 19.23 -6.97 14.24
N LEU A 559 19.31 -5.90 13.43
CA LEU A 559 20.11 -5.85 12.20
C LEU A 559 21.58 -5.62 12.56
N LYS A 560 22.48 -6.27 11.81
CA LYS A 560 23.92 -6.25 12.09
C LYS A 560 24.69 -5.27 11.20
N GLN A 561 24.25 -5.10 9.96
CA GLN A 561 24.88 -4.25 8.95
C GLN A 561 23.94 -3.10 8.58
N LEU A 562 22.66 -3.41 8.29
CA LEU A 562 21.67 -2.47 7.78
C LEU A 562 20.93 -1.69 8.89
N HIS A 563 21.55 -1.52 10.06
CA HIS A 563 20.91 -0.92 11.24
C HIS A 563 20.68 0.60 11.17
N SER A 564 21.43 1.35 10.36
CA SER A 564 21.34 2.81 10.29
C SER A 564 20.80 3.29 8.94
N VAL A 565 19.92 4.28 8.97
CA VAL A 565 19.40 4.97 7.77
C VAL A 565 19.86 6.43 7.71
N TYR A 566 20.97 6.74 8.38
CA TYR A 566 21.49 8.08 8.54
C TYR A 566 22.99 8.13 8.28
N THR A 567 23.46 9.26 7.77
CA THR A 567 24.88 9.57 7.67
C THR A 567 25.12 10.94 8.23
N ALA A 568 25.95 11.01 9.26
CA ALA A 568 26.28 12.24 9.97
C ALA A 568 27.05 13.22 9.08
N SER A 569 26.96 14.50 9.44
CA SER A 569 27.79 15.55 8.84
C SER A 569 29.27 15.31 9.15
N ASP A 570 30.14 15.48 8.15
CA ASP A 570 31.60 15.35 8.28
C ASP A 570 32.31 16.72 8.21
N GLY A 571 31.56 17.81 8.32
CA GLY A 571 32.05 19.19 8.19
C GLY A 571 32.20 19.69 6.75
N VAL A 572 32.13 18.80 5.75
CA VAL A 572 32.12 19.13 4.32
C VAL A 572 30.75 18.84 3.71
N HIS A 573 30.15 17.72 4.09
CA HIS A 573 28.84 17.27 3.68
C HIS A 573 27.84 17.44 4.82
N GLN A 574 26.63 17.87 4.49
CA GLN A 574 25.51 17.91 5.43
C GLN A 574 25.08 16.49 5.78
N ALA A 575 24.45 16.33 6.94
CA ALA A 575 23.87 15.05 7.32
C ALA A 575 22.77 14.64 6.33
N THR A 576 22.70 13.36 6.00
CA THR A 576 21.77 12.84 4.98
C THR A 576 21.03 11.60 5.45
N TYR A 577 19.78 11.49 5.02
CA TYR A 577 19.02 10.25 5.10
C TYR A 577 19.50 9.28 4.02
N CYS A 578 19.72 8.04 4.43
CA CYS A 578 20.22 6.93 3.61
C CYS A 578 19.13 5.86 3.50
N PRO A 579 18.31 5.88 2.43
CA PRO A 579 17.14 5.02 2.33
C PRO A 579 17.47 3.54 2.47
N PHE A 580 16.73 2.83 3.31
CA PHE A 580 16.99 1.42 3.61
C PHE A 580 16.90 0.52 2.38
N LEU A 581 15.93 0.79 1.49
CA LEU A 581 15.79 0.05 0.23
C LEU A 581 16.99 0.22 -0.70
N ARG A 582 17.67 1.37 -0.67
CA ARG A 582 18.93 1.55 -1.41
C ARG A 582 19.97 0.56 -0.89
N GLN A 583 20.13 0.50 0.43
CA GLN A 583 21.11 -0.39 1.07
C GLN A 583 20.83 -1.86 0.75
N ILE A 584 19.58 -2.31 0.82
CA ILE A 584 19.20 -3.69 0.43
C ILE A 584 19.57 -4.00 -1.02
N ILE A 585 19.28 -3.09 -1.95
CA ILE A 585 19.58 -3.30 -3.38
C ILE A 585 21.09 -3.29 -3.63
N GLU A 586 21.83 -2.40 -2.96
CA GLU A 586 23.28 -2.32 -3.05
C GLU A 586 23.96 -3.59 -2.51
N GLU A 587 23.50 -4.12 -1.37
CA GLU A 587 23.97 -5.42 -0.84
C GLU A 587 23.57 -6.59 -1.75
N ALA A 588 22.31 -6.65 -2.18
CA ALA A 588 21.82 -7.72 -3.04
C ALA A 588 22.58 -7.79 -4.38
N PHE A 589 23.06 -6.66 -4.90
CA PHE A 589 23.81 -6.57 -6.16
C PHE A 589 25.28 -6.23 -5.98
N HIS A 590 25.82 -6.37 -4.77
CA HIS A 590 27.22 -6.08 -4.50
C HIS A 590 28.13 -6.93 -5.42
N PRO A 591 29.14 -6.35 -6.11
CA PRO A 591 29.99 -7.07 -7.07
C PRO A 591 30.70 -8.29 -6.47
N ASP A 592 31.18 -8.15 -5.24
CA ASP A 592 31.85 -9.23 -4.49
C ASP A 592 30.90 -10.33 -3.98
N ARG A 593 29.57 -10.16 -4.14
CA ARG A 593 28.55 -11.10 -3.66
C ARG A 593 28.72 -11.48 -2.18
N ARG A 594 28.89 -10.46 -1.33
CA ARG A 594 29.10 -10.65 0.11
C ARG A 594 27.83 -11.19 0.75
N GLU A 595 27.97 -12.10 1.72
CA GLU A 595 26.84 -12.51 2.53
C GLU A 595 26.43 -11.35 3.46
N CYS A 596 25.20 -10.86 3.30
CA CYS A 596 24.58 -9.94 4.24
C CYS A 596 23.73 -10.75 5.23
N PRO A 597 24.06 -10.79 6.54
CA PRO A 597 23.31 -11.58 7.53
C PRO A 597 21.90 -11.05 7.77
N ASP A 598 21.61 -9.81 7.38
CA ASP A 598 20.32 -9.16 7.54
C ASP A 598 19.33 -9.50 6.41
N ILE A 599 19.83 -10.00 5.28
CA ILE A 599 19.02 -10.54 4.19
C ILE A 599 18.97 -12.06 4.36
N GLU A 600 18.02 -12.52 5.17
CA GLU A 600 17.94 -13.92 5.57
C GLU A 600 17.35 -14.81 4.48
N TYR A 601 18.05 -15.88 4.10
CA TYR A 601 17.52 -16.91 3.19
C TYR A 601 16.57 -17.87 3.92
N MET A 602 15.36 -18.07 3.37
CA MET A 602 14.38 -19.00 3.94
C MET A 602 14.54 -20.39 3.34
N SER A 603 14.89 -21.36 4.18
CA SER A 603 15.03 -22.77 3.76
C SER A 603 13.71 -23.55 3.86
N GLY A 604 13.43 -24.41 2.87
CA GLY A 604 12.18 -25.20 2.78
C GLY A 604 12.10 -26.44 3.67
N GLY A 605 12.76 -26.42 4.85
CA GLY A 605 12.61 -27.45 5.89
C GLY A 605 13.88 -28.17 6.33
N LEU A 606 13.70 -29.21 7.16
CA LEU A 606 14.76 -29.92 7.89
C LEU A 606 15.87 -30.51 6.99
N THR A 607 15.55 -30.90 5.75
CA THR A 607 16.53 -31.48 4.82
C THR A 607 17.47 -30.45 4.21
N ASP A 608 17.02 -29.21 4.00
CA ASP A 608 17.89 -28.10 3.61
C ASP A 608 18.58 -27.49 4.83
N LEU A 609 17.95 -27.52 6.02
CA LEU A 609 18.61 -27.21 7.31
C LEU A 609 19.76 -28.18 7.62
N LEU A 610 19.60 -29.47 7.32
CA LEU A 610 20.68 -30.45 7.39
C LEU A 610 21.76 -30.14 6.35
N LYS A 611 21.43 -29.74 5.12
CA LYS A 611 22.46 -29.28 4.15
C LYS A 611 23.20 -28.03 4.65
N THR A 612 22.53 -27.11 5.34
CA THR A 612 23.19 -25.97 6.00
C THR A 612 23.97 -26.38 7.26
N GLY A 613 23.53 -27.40 8.00
CA GLY A 613 24.25 -27.95 9.16
C GLY A 613 25.49 -28.75 8.77
N PHE A 614 25.41 -29.51 7.67
CA PHE A 614 26.54 -30.13 7.00
C PHE A 614 27.43 -29.11 6.27
N SER A 615 26.98 -27.86 6.09
CA SER A 615 27.81 -26.78 5.56
C SER A 615 28.96 -26.38 6.50
N MET A 616 28.91 -26.78 7.78
CA MET A 616 30.07 -26.64 8.68
C MET A 616 31.24 -27.56 8.24
N PHE A 617 30.97 -28.58 7.40
CA PHE A 617 31.95 -29.55 6.91
C PHE A 617 32.14 -29.54 5.38
N MET A 618 31.25 -28.90 4.61
CA MET A 618 31.41 -28.68 3.17
C MET A 618 31.10 -27.23 2.80
N LYS A 619 31.95 -26.63 1.96
CA LYS A 619 31.80 -25.27 1.43
C LYS A 619 30.65 -25.23 0.40
N VAL A 620 29.41 -25.35 0.85
CA VAL A 620 28.22 -25.23 0.01
C VAL A 620 27.89 -23.74 -0.12
N ASN A 621 27.88 -23.21 -1.34
CA ASN A 621 27.50 -21.81 -1.57
C ASN A 621 26.04 -21.61 -1.13
N ARG A 622 25.81 -20.69 -0.20
CA ARG A 622 24.46 -20.29 0.19
C ARG A 622 23.78 -19.56 -0.97
N PRO A 623 22.47 -19.74 -1.18
CA PRO A 623 21.73 -18.96 -2.16
C PRO A 623 21.87 -17.47 -1.92
N HIS A 624 22.04 -16.71 -2.99
CA HIS A 624 22.21 -15.27 -2.96
C HIS A 624 21.11 -14.59 -3.79
N PRO A 625 20.56 -13.43 -3.38
CA PRO A 625 19.48 -12.78 -4.12
C PRO A 625 19.78 -12.56 -5.60
N SER A 626 21.04 -12.29 -5.94
CA SER A 626 21.49 -12.04 -7.31
C SER A 626 21.83 -13.27 -8.16
N ASP A 627 21.59 -14.49 -7.64
CA ASP A 627 21.73 -15.75 -8.40
C ASP A 627 20.80 -15.84 -9.61
N ASN A 628 19.67 -15.14 -9.55
CA ASN A 628 18.67 -15.11 -10.60
C ASN A 628 18.63 -13.74 -11.28
N THR A 629 18.29 -13.71 -12.58
CA THR A 629 18.19 -12.48 -13.38
C THR A 629 16.89 -11.71 -13.14
N LEU A 630 15.91 -12.35 -12.51
CA LEU A 630 14.65 -11.78 -12.08
C LEU A 630 14.61 -11.74 -10.55
N LEU A 631 14.49 -10.53 -10.01
CA LEU A 631 14.33 -10.27 -8.58
C LEU A 631 12.96 -9.63 -8.32
N PHE A 632 12.24 -10.19 -7.38
CA PHE A 632 11.06 -9.58 -6.79
C PHE A 632 11.43 -8.89 -5.49
N LEU A 633 11.02 -7.64 -5.32
CA LEU A 633 11.10 -6.94 -4.04
C LEU A 633 9.69 -6.74 -3.51
N PHE A 634 9.32 -7.47 -2.46
CA PHE A 634 8.00 -7.38 -1.85
C PHE A 634 8.04 -6.50 -0.60
N LEU A 635 7.45 -5.32 -0.65
CA LEU A 635 7.38 -4.41 0.51
C LEU A 635 6.09 -4.65 1.29
N VAL A 636 6.23 -5.22 2.50
CA VAL A 636 5.14 -5.50 3.42
C VAL A 636 4.82 -4.22 4.20
N GLY A 637 3.66 -3.64 3.94
CA GLY A 637 3.23 -2.37 4.55
C GLY A 637 3.34 -1.15 3.63
N GLY A 638 3.78 -1.32 2.39
CA GLY A 638 3.65 -0.32 1.33
C GLY A 638 4.96 0.20 0.72
N VAL A 639 4.85 0.87 -0.43
CA VAL A 639 5.96 1.51 -1.17
C VAL A 639 5.59 2.94 -1.58
N THR A 640 6.52 3.88 -1.59
CA THR A 640 6.27 5.23 -2.14
C THR A 640 6.69 5.37 -3.61
N PRO A 641 6.13 6.32 -4.38
CA PRO A 641 6.62 6.63 -5.72
C PRO A 641 8.11 6.99 -5.77
N SER A 642 8.62 7.75 -4.79
CA SER A 642 10.05 8.07 -4.71
C SER A 642 10.93 6.84 -4.49
N GLU A 643 10.47 5.86 -3.71
CA GLU A 643 11.16 4.58 -3.53
C GLU A 643 11.17 3.75 -4.82
N LEU A 644 10.10 3.73 -5.60
CA LEU A 644 10.08 3.06 -6.91
C LEU A 644 11.13 3.63 -7.85
N ARG A 645 11.21 4.96 -7.92
CA ARG A 645 12.25 5.67 -8.68
C ARG A 645 13.64 5.31 -8.17
N LEU A 646 13.84 5.35 -6.85
CA LEU A 646 15.10 4.98 -6.20
C LEU A 646 15.53 3.56 -6.60
N ILE A 647 14.64 2.57 -6.50
CA ILE A 647 14.93 1.18 -6.88
C ILE A 647 15.36 1.12 -8.35
N LYS A 648 14.61 1.78 -9.25
CA LYS A 648 14.93 1.81 -10.68
C LYS A 648 16.32 2.38 -10.95
N GLU A 649 16.66 3.52 -10.32
CA GLU A 649 17.96 4.18 -10.47
C GLU A 649 19.11 3.34 -9.90
N THR A 650 18.92 2.78 -8.70
CA THR A 650 19.96 1.98 -8.02
C THR A 650 20.24 0.68 -8.78
N VAL A 651 19.21 -0.01 -9.28
CA VAL A 651 19.36 -1.23 -10.10
C VAL A 651 20.08 -0.92 -11.42
N ALA A 652 19.69 0.16 -12.10
CA ALA A 652 20.34 0.58 -13.35
C ALA A 652 21.83 0.90 -13.16
N THR A 653 22.21 1.37 -11.95
CA THR A 653 23.59 1.69 -11.60
C THR A 653 24.41 0.44 -11.26
N HIS A 654 23.87 -0.46 -10.42
CA HIS A 654 24.65 -1.56 -9.85
C HIS A 654 24.60 -2.85 -10.67
N LYS A 655 23.49 -3.15 -11.35
CA LYS A 655 23.36 -4.38 -12.15
C LYS A 655 22.50 -4.18 -13.40
N PRO A 656 23.00 -3.44 -14.41
CA PRO A 656 22.29 -3.19 -15.66
C PRO A 656 21.81 -4.50 -16.30
N GLY A 657 20.55 -4.52 -16.77
CA GLY A 657 19.96 -5.69 -17.42
C GLY A 657 19.30 -6.71 -16.46
N THR A 658 19.41 -6.52 -15.15
CA THR A 658 18.61 -7.30 -14.18
C THR A 658 17.17 -6.79 -14.19
N GLN A 659 16.21 -7.71 -14.17
CA GLN A 659 14.80 -7.36 -14.08
C GLN A 659 14.40 -7.34 -12.60
N VAL A 660 13.96 -6.17 -12.12
CA VAL A 660 13.39 -6.03 -10.78
C VAL A 660 11.91 -5.69 -10.90
N LEU A 661 11.06 -6.52 -10.30
CA LEU A 661 9.63 -6.23 -10.15
C LEU A 661 9.33 -5.96 -8.68
N VAL A 662 8.70 -4.82 -8.41
CA VAL A 662 8.27 -4.44 -7.07
C VAL A 662 6.85 -4.96 -6.84
N LEU A 663 6.66 -5.64 -5.72
CA LEU A 663 5.36 -5.98 -5.17
C LEU A 663 5.16 -5.21 -3.88
N SER A 664 3.94 -4.78 -3.61
CA SER A 664 3.65 -4.14 -2.34
C SER A 664 2.20 -4.28 -1.95
N THR A 665 1.93 -4.24 -0.65
CA THR A 665 0.56 -4.21 -0.14
C THR A 665 -0.17 -2.93 -0.56
N ARG A 666 0.52 -1.80 -0.71
CA ARG A 666 -0.08 -0.49 -0.99
C ARG A 666 0.91 0.48 -1.64
N LEU A 667 0.42 1.40 -2.49
CA LEU A 667 1.16 2.60 -2.86
C LEU A 667 0.88 3.68 -1.81
N LEU A 668 1.91 4.08 -1.08
CA LEU A 668 1.77 4.88 0.13
C LEU A 668 1.65 6.37 -0.16
N ARG A 669 0.76 7.00 0.61
CA ARG A 669 0.80 8.42 0.99
C ARG A 669 1.41 8.54 2.39
N PRO A 670 2.02 9.67 2.74
CA PRO A 670 2.56 9.87 4.09
C PRO A 670 1.54 9.58 5.20
N THR A 671 0.30 10.06 5.04
CA THR A 671 -0.80 9.87 6.01
C THR A 671 -1.31 8.43 6.12
N ASP A 672 -0.94 7.54 5.20
CA ASP A 672 -1.30 6.12 5.31
C ASP A 672 -0.49 5.43 6.42
N ILE A 673 0.74 5.87 6.69
CA ILE A 673 1.58 5.31 7.74
C ILE A 673 0.97 5.48 9.15
N PRO A 674 0.59 6.69 9.63
CA PRO A 674 -0.04 6.81 10.94
C PRO A 674 -1.36 6.02 11.04
N GLU A 675 -2.12 5.89 9.95
CA GLU A 675 -3.29 5.02 9.92
C GLU A 675 -2.93 3.53 10.14
N LEU A 676 -1.89 3.04 9.46
CA LEU A 676 -1.41 1.67 9.59
C LEU A 676 -0.75 1.39 10.96
N LEU A 677 -0.09 2.40 11.54
CA LEU A 677 0.57 2.30 12.84
C LEU A 677 -0.40 2.36 14.02
N PHE A 678 -1.41 3.21 13.96
CA PHE A 678 -2.19 3.56 15.15
C PHE A 678 -3.67 3.20 15.05
N ALA A 679 -4.22 3.09 13.84
CA ALA A 679 -5.65 2.82 13.65
C ALA A 679 -5.95 1.43 13.05
N THR A 680 -4.93 0.64 12.71
CA THR A 680 -5.10 -0.69 12.12
C THR A 680 -4.94 -1.80 13.17
N GLN A 681 -5.89 -2.73 13.21
CA GLN A 681 -5.81 -3.92 14.05
C GLN A 681 -4.88 -4.98 13.40
N ARG A 682 -3.56 -4.81 13.55
CA ARG A 682 -2.56 -5.68 12.89
C ARG A 682 -2.66 -7.16 13.25
N LEU A 683 -3.08 -7.47 14.48
CA LEU A 683 -3.31 -8.84 14.93
C LEU A 683 -4.72 -9.37 14.59
N SER A 684 -5.63 -8.56 14.05
CA SER A 684 -6.99 -9.02 13.74
C SER A 684 -7.45 -8.39 12.42
N PRO A 685 -6.78 -8.72 11.31
CA PRO A 685 -7.18 -8.20 10.01
C PRO A 685 -8.59 -8.67 9.65
N ASP A 686 -9.33 -7.81 8.95
CA ASP A 686 -10.66 -8.12 8.47
C ASP A 686 -10.63 -9.18 7.35
N ILE A 687 -11.05 -10.39 7.73
CA ILE A 687 -11.19 -11.57 6.87
C ILE A 687 -12.66 -11.83 6.45
N GLY A 688 -13.56 -10.88 6.71
CA GLY A 688 -14.98 -10.95 6.40
C GLY A 688 -15.80 -11.90 7.28
N VAL A 689 -15.35 -12.15 8.53
CA VAL A 689 -15.96 -13.08 9.50
C VAL A 689 -16.49 -12.35 10.72
#